data_AF-W6PY95-F1
#
_entry.id   AF-W6PY95-F1
#
_cell.length_a   1.000
_cell.length_b   1.000
_cell.length_c   1.000
_cell.angle_alpha   90.00
_cell.angle_beta   90.00
_cell.angle_gamma   90.00
#
_symmetry.space_group_name_H-M   'P 1'
#
loop_
_entity.id
_entity.type
_entity.pdbx_description
1 polymer ?
#
loop_
_entity_poly.entity_id
_entity_poly.type
_entity_poly.pdbx_seq_one_letter_code
_entity_poly.pdbx_strand_id
1 'polypeptide(L)'
;MYSHLEAEGTSVTVAHCKAQNLRVVDRVLEPQTVAHFLQFAFGNEPLPNGVQPNTERLSAEEALFIKPNQNFPPDSDGEPLMTTVMSRIGSHRDPSRLCMVGKNLQFLKSRLWEGVIPLSDQLWQEKGLDRPKHFDFACQYLTAVIAVFQYLNEPTVRLYLRDTFNYIHEHWAALDTVLNSRRAEQGKNRVSVAGLWTMYMAAHFEMMSERAHRWVTVHVNTLRAPLLRALLEHRPVDGGANPLGEPDAMQWKLSDALHMLAEITANADYTIMIPMNGYKGYGAAPPRDGPPALHAVNLRARSKAYHERARLLTREELARSAAAFMGSSTVPSAAVSYHTTSQCQIKGQNRLRKEIRGAPIEPIPREPWIAACASRIESGRRERRYGFAVYRLTYGQTESEWAEFVRKVEAHVSDWGKGQTGSGAIKNHLRLHWLNGKEFGIPEGDIDASRKHFETIKNSLDDWSKLQVRAFLAVDSACFASYTTNSYSAVTSRLIPGDFAGFLLAVDPEFDSKNGSESADESPGYEGHMRILGSLVWSDLYSLLLSQTADLEEYWPLASEHPNMVYVGPTIPWQRYIWKKHNDMRWNILRAVVDYVKRNPGVPTTQAPRAQGTLAAISQTAAASTTTPTNPAIPTPTAHTEQDPNHGAFRTFMLLEFQRYLRQQGHPRRAAMVDELLRIQPNEEPDVGRLRQLVNDENERQEQRRRDGLGEDEEASGEYRPDCPLQ
;
A
#
# COMPACT_ATOMS: atom_id res chain seq x y z
N MET A 1 -13.76 -24.22 -9.97
CA MET A 1 -13.54 -24.00 -11.42
C MET A 1 -13.82 -22.53 -11.69
N TYR A 2 -12.82 -21.68 -11.47
CA TYR A 2 -12.95 -20.21 -11.53
C TYR A 2 -12.58 -19.70 -12.94
N SER A 3 -13.28 -18.69 -13.46
CA SER A 3 -12.89 -18.06 -14.73
C SER A 3 -11.66 -17.16 -14.51
N HIS A 4 -10.57 -17.45 -15.22
CA HIS A 4 -9.39 -16.59 -15.21
C HIS A 4 -9.66 -15.33 -16.04
N LEU A 5 -9.51 -14.16 -15.42
CA LEU A 5 -9.58 -12.88 -16.12
C LEU A 5 -8.17 -12.44 -16.46
N GLU A 6 -7.80 -12.59 -17.73
CA GLU A 6 -6.56 -12.03 -18.28
C GLU A 6 -6.84 -10.61 -18.79
N ALA A 7 -6.74 -9.62 -17.90
CA ALA A 7 -6.76 -8.23 -18.33
C ALA A 7 -5.39 -7.86 -18.91
N GLU A 8 -5.33 -7.49 -20.20
CA GLU A 8 -4.08 -7.06 -20.86
C GLU A 8 -3.47 -5.79 -20.25
N GLY A 9 -4.27 -4.98 -19.54
CA GLY A 9 -3.87 -3.67 -19.04
C GLY A 9 -3.80 -2.60 -20.15
N THR A 10 -3.72 -1.32 -19.78
CA THR A 10 -3.28 -0.25 -20.70
C THR A 10 -1.77 -0.07 -20.56
N SER A 11 -1.16 0.79 -21.38
CA SER A 11 0.27 1.12 -21.29
C SER A 11 0.71 1.54 -19.88
N VAL A 12 -0.19 2.14 -19.08
CA VAL A 12 0.13 2.65 -17.74
C VAL A 12 -0.19 1.65 -16.62
N THR A 13 -1.06 0.67 -16.86
CA THR A 13 -1.51 -0.31 -15.84
C THR A 13 -0.97 -1.73 -16.05
N VAL A 14 -0.38 -2.03 -17.20
CA VAL A 14 0.10 -3.37 -17.57
C VAL A 14 1.01 -4.01 -16.53
N ALA A 15 1.84 -3.23 -15.83
CA ALA A 15 2.69 -3.73 -14.76
C ALA A 15 1.87 -4.38 -13.63
N HIS A 16 0.73 -3.77 -13.26
CA HIS A 16 -0.15 -4.27 -12.22
C HIS A 16 -0.89 -5.53 -12.68
N CYS A 17 -1.39 -5.54 -13.92
CA CYS A 17 -2.09 -6.68 -14.51
C CYS A 17 -1.18 -7.90 -14.72
N LYS A 18 0.12 -7.70 -14.94
CA LYS A 18 1.11 -8.79 -15.04
C LYS A 18 1.58 -9.29 -13.67
N ALA A 19 1.62 -8.41 -12.67
CA ALA A 19 2.08 -8.74 -11.33
C ALA A 19 0.97 -9.39 -10.49
N GLN A 20 0.55 -10.60 -10.88
CA GLN A 20 -0.55 -11.36 -10.26
C GLN A 20 -0.06 -12.69 -9.66
N ASN A 21 1.15 -12.68 -9.07
CA ASN A 21 1.85 -13.89 -8.62
C ASN A 21 1.04 -14.70 -7.59
N LEU A 22 0.32 -14.01 -6.69
CA LEU A 22 -0.62 -14.61 -5.76
C LEU A 22 -2.04 -14.24 -6.18
N ARG A 23 -2.76 -15.21 -6.74
CA ARG A 23 -4.14 -15.04 -7.17
C ARG A 23 -5.07 -15.45 -6.03
N VAL A 24 -6.01 -14.59 -5.71
CA VAL A 24 -7.03 -14.79 -4.67
C VAL A 24 -8.43 -14.69 -5.27
N VAL A 25 -9.41 -15.21 -4.55
CA VAL A 25 -10.81 -15.14 -4.97
C VAL A 25 -11.36 -13.75 -4.66
N ASP A 26 -11.75 -13.02 -5.69
CA ASP A 26 -12.44 -11.74 -5.56
C ASP A 26 -13.96 -11.94 -5.54
N ARG A 27 -14.57 -11.43 -4.47
CA ARG A 27 -16.01 -11.16 -4.40
C ARG A 27 -16.23 -9.77 -5.01
N VAL A 28 -16.75 -9.73 -6.24
CA VAL A 28 -16.82 -8.49 -7.03
C VAL A 28 -17.55 -7.37 -6.27
N LEU A 29 -18.63 -7.72 -5.55
CA LEU A 29 -19.25 -6.87 -4.54
C LEU A 29 -18.72 -7.27 -3.16
N GLU A 30 -18.31 -6.31 -2.35
CA GLU A 30 -17.74 -6.63 -1.03
C GLU A 30 -18.82 -7.03 -0.01
N PRO A 31 -18.65 -8.12 0.77
CA PRO A 31 -19.68 -8.60 1.72
C PRO A 31 -20.17 -7.55 2.72
N GLN A 32 -19.26 -6.76 3.29
CA GLN A 32 -19.59 -5.72 4.26
C GLN A 32 -20.48 -4.61 3.69
N THR A 33 -20.58 -4.49 2.35
CA THR A 33 -21.49 -3.54 1.69
C THR A 33 -22.93 -3.73 2.14
N VAL A 34 -23.37 -4.97 2.34
CA VAL A 34 -24.73 -5.27 2.82
C VAL A 34 -24.90 -4.82 4.27
N ALA A 35 -23.91 -5.04 5.13
CA ALA A 35 -23.96 -4.57 6.50
C ALA A 35 -24.04 -3.03 6.57
N HIS A 36 -23.21 -2.32 5.79
CA HIS A 36 -23.23 -0.87 5.71
C HIS A 36 -24.54 -0.32 5.11
N PHE A 37 -25.10 -1.00 4.11
CA PHE A 37 -26.42 -0.69 3.58
C PHE A 37 -27.51 -0.80 4.66
N LEU A 38 -27.52 -1.87 5.45
CA LEU A 38 -28.52 -2.04 6.51
C LEU A 38 -28.36 -1.00 7.61
N GLN A 39 -27.12 -0.63 7.98
CA GLN A 39 -26.87 0.47 8.92
C GLN A 39 -27.49 1.78 8.40
N PHE A 40 -27.33 2.10 7.12
CA PHE A 40 -27.99 3.22 6.49
C PHE A 40 -29.52 3.07 6.47
N ALA A 41 -30.04 1.89 6.11
CA ALA A 41 -31.46 1.65 5.91
C ALA A 41 -32.29 1.69 7.21
N PHE A 42 -31.69 1.31 8.35
CA PHE A 42 -32.31 1.39 9.69
C PHE A 42 -31.92 2.65 10.47
N GLY A 43 -30.77 3.25 10.15
CA GLY A 43 -30.22 4.39 10.86
C GLY A 43 -30.64 5.74 10.29
N ASN A 44 -30.11 6.80 10.89
CA ASN A 44 -30.23 8.19 10.42
C ASN A 44 -28.95 8.67 9.70
N GLU A 45 -28.08 7.72 9.34
CA GLU A 45 -26.82 8.03 8.68
C GLU A 45 -27.05 8.60 7.27
N PRO A 46 -26.23 9.54 6.80
CA PRO A 46 -26.28 10.00 5.43
C PRO A 46 -25.88 8.87 4.47
N LEU A 47 -26.19 9.04 3.18
CA LEU A 47 -25.63 8.20 2.13
C LEU A 47 -24.09 8.30 2.12
N PRO A 48 -23.38 7.33 1.52
CA PRO A 48 -21.91 7.34 1.46
C PRO A 48 -21.30 8.62 0.86
N ASN A 49 -21.99 9.29 -0.06
CA ASN A 49 -21.59 10.56 -0.65
C ASN A 49 -21.95 11.79 0.22
N GLY A 50 -22.42 11.60 1.46
CA GLY A 50 -22.79 12.65 2.40
C GLY A 50 -24.20 13.22 2.24
N VAL A 51 -24.94 12.83 1.21
CA VAL A 51 -26.32 13.30 0.98
C VAL A 51 -27.26 12.71 2.01
N GLN A 52 -28.13 13.55 2.59
CA GLN A 52 -29.22 13.08 3.46
C GLN A 52 -30.48 12.85 2.61
N PRO A 53 -30.89 11.59 2.36
CA PRO A 53 -32.07 11.32 1.55
C PRO A 53 -33.36 11.60 2.32
N ASN A 54 -34.29 12.29 1.65
CA ASN A 54 -35.66 12.48 2.13
C ASN A 54 -36.54 11.31 1.67
N THR A 55 -36.26 10.11 2.18
CA THR A 55 -36.97 8.88 1.81
C THR A 55 -37.29 8.07 3.07
N GLU A 56 -38.47 7.46 3.08
CA GLU A 56 -38.93 6.60 4.18
C GLU A 56 -37.95 5.44 4.39
N ARG A 57 -37.57 5.18 5.64
CA ARG A 57 -36.57 4.18 6.03
C ARG A 57 -37.21 3.02 6.81
N LEU A 58 -36.40 1.99 7.07
CA LEU A 58 -36.82 0.88 7.92
C LEU A 58 -36.80 1.30 9.40
N SER A 59 -37.77 0.81 10.16
CA SER A 59 -37.85 0.99 11.60
C SER A 59 -37.11 -0.13 12.34
N ALA A 60 -36.70 0.12 13.58
CA ALA A 60 -35.96 -0.87 14.39
C ALA A 60 -36.76 -2.18 14.61
N GLU A 61 -38.08 -2.12 14.68
CA GLU A 61 -38.96 -3.30 14.82
C GLU A 61 -38.93 -4.20 13.57
N GLU A 62 -38.68 -3.63 12.40
CA GLU A 62 -38.64 -4.36 11.13
C GLU A 62 -37.32 -5.14 10.95
N ALA A 63 -36.33 -4.91 11.81
CA ALA A 63 -35.07 -5.68 11.82
C ALA A 63 -35.30 -7.18 12.05
N LEU A 64 -36.42 -7.57 12.67
CA LEU A 64 -36.80 -8.97 12.87
C LEU A 64 -36.88 -9.74 11.54
N PHE A 65 -37.43 -9.14 10.49
CA PHE A 65 -37.59 -9.78 9.16
C PHE A 65 -36.27 -10.07 8.45
N ILE A 66 -35.17 -9.51 8.95
CA ILE A 66 -33.83 -9.60 8.35
C ILE A 66 -32.92 -10.51 9.21
N LYS A 67 -33.45 -11.10 10.30
CA LYS A 67 -32.67 -11.97 11.18
C LYS A 67 -32.20 -13.26 10.48
N PRO A 68 -30.97 -13.73 10.75
CA PRO A 68 -30.41 -14.91 10.08
C PRO A 68 -31.17 -16.21 10.29
N ASN A 69 -32.01 -16.31 11.32
CA ASN A 69 -32.70 -17.56 11.70
C ASN A 69 -34.21 -17.51 11.43
N GLN A 70 -34.70 -16.51 10.69
CA GLN A 70 -36.12 -16.37 10.40
C GLN A 70 -36.37 -16.67 8.93
N ASN A 71 -37.15 -17.73 8.66
CA ASN A 71 -37.53 -18.13 7.31
C ASN A 71 -38.21 -16.98 6.56
N PHE A 72 -37.93 -16.88 5.26
CA PHE A 72 -38.53 -15.88 4.39
C PHE A 72 -39.12 -16.52 3.12
N PRO A 73 -40.42 -16.29 2.81
CA PRO A 73 -41.41 -15.52 3.58
C PRO A 73 -41.69 -16.08 4.98
N PRO A 74 -42.18 -15.24 5.93
CA PRO A 74 -42.64 -15.72 7.23
C PRO A 74 -43.64 -16.88 7.06
N ASP A 75 -43.59 -17.87 7.94
CA ASP A 75 -44.47 -19.06 7.94
C ASP A 75 -44.33 -19.97 6.70
N SER A 76 -43.17 -19.92 6.04
CA SER A 76 -42.78 -20.86 4.98
C SER A 76 -41.54 -21.69 5.37
N ASP A 77 -41.26 -22.76 4.63
CA ASP A 77 -39.99 -23.51 4.69
C ASP A 77 -38.85 -22.80 3.92
N GLY A 78 -39.02 -21.52 3.59
CA GLY A 78 -38.05 -20.72 2.84
C GLY A 78 -36.79 -20.40 3.65
N GLU A 79 -35.66 -20.22 2.96
CA GLU A 79 -34.42 -19.83 3.63
C GLU A 79 -34.51 -18.42 4.21
N PRO A 80 -33.75 -18.12 5.27
CA PRO A 80 -33.66 -16.77 5.81
C PRO A 80 -33.17 -15.77 4.77
N LEU A 81 -33.85 -14.61 4.68
CA LEU A 81 -33.58 -13.60 3.65
C LEU A 81 -32.10 -13.18 3.61
N MET A 82 -31.48 -12.99 4.77
CA MET A 82 -30.07 -12.61 4.84
C MET A 82 -29.14 -13.69 4.31
N THR A 83 -29.44 -14.97 4.56
CA THR A 83 -28.70 -16.10 3.99
C THR A 83 -28.77 -16.08 2.46
N THR A 84 -29.96 -15.85 1.91
CA THR A 84 -30.15 -15.76 0.47
C THR A 84 -29.41 -14.56 -0.13
N VAL A 85 -29.47 -13.38 0.50
CA VAL A 85 -28.75 -12.16 0.06
C VAL A 85 -27.25 -12.38 0.09
N MET A 86 -26.70 -12.85 1.21
CA MET A 86 -25.27 -13.10 1.36
C MET A 86 -24.77 -14.18 0.39
N SER A 87 -25.60 -15.18 0.06
CA SER A 87 -25.22 -16.19 -0.93
C SER A 87 -24.98 -15.61 -2.33
N ARG A 88 -25.55 -14.44 -2.67
CA ARG A 88 -25.39 -13.76 -3.97
C ARG A 88 -24.07 -13.02 -4.12
N ILE A 89 -23.45 -12.61 -3.02
CA ILE A 89 -22.20 -11.83 -3.03
C ILE A 89 -21.00 -12.70 -3.45
N GLY A 90 -21.12 -14.01 -3.24
CA GLY A 90 -20.08 -14.98 -3.54
C GLY A 90 -20.05 -16.03 -2.45
N SER A 91 -20.62 -17.19 -2.74
CA SER A 91 -20.66 -18.34 -1.86
C SER A 91 -20.41 -19.62 -2.65
N HIS A 92 -20.22 -20.75 -1.95
CA HIS A 92 -20.15 -22.07 -2.58
C HIS A 92 -21.36 -22.39 -3.48
N ARG A 93 -22.50 -21.71 -3.29
CA ARG A 93 -23.72 -21.90 -4.08
C ARG A 93 -23.73 -21.11 -5.39
N ASP A 94 -22.89 -20.09 -5.51
CA ASP A 94 -22.81 -19.22 -6.68
C ASP A 94 -21.36 -18.91 -7.06
N PRO A 95 -20.55 -19.96 -7.36
CA PRO A 95 -19.15 -19.79 -7.69
C PRO A 95 -18.95 -19.17 -9.08
N SER A 96 -19.99 -19.18 -9.93
CA SER A 96 -19.91 -18.69 -11.32
C SER A 96 -19.60 -17.21 -11.46
N ARG A 97 -19.84 -16.42 -10.41
CA ARG A 97 -19.58 -14.97 -10.40
C ARG A 97 -18.34 -14.56 -9.62
N LEU A 98 -17.57 -15.54 -9.13
CA LEU A 98 -16.30 -15.31 -8.46
C LEU A 98 -15.18 -15.12 -9.48
N CYS A 99 -14.33 -14.13 -9.24
CA CYS A 99 -13.23 -13.78 -10.13
C CYS A 99 -11.90 -14.15 -9.47
N MET A 100 -10.93 -14.66 -10.23
CA MET A 100 -9.55 -14.72 -9.74
C MET A 100 -8.84 -13.42 -10.08
N VAL A 101 -8.22 -12.78 -9.09
CA VAL A 101 -7.40 -11.58 -9.30
C VAL A 101 -6.20 -11.61 -8.35
N GLY A 102 -5.14 -10.91 -8.70
CA GLY A 102 -3.93 -10.79 -7.90
C GLY A 102 -4.20 -10.01 -6.61
N LYS A 103 -3.59 -10.45 -5.51
CA LYS A 103 -3.77 -9.86 -4.17
C LYS A 103 -3.47 -8.36 -4.13
N ASN A 104 -2.55 -7.86 -4.97
CA ASN A 104 -2.25 -6.44 -5.11
C ASN A 104 -3.46 -5.61 -5.59
N LEU A 105 -4.24 -6.15 -6.54
CA LEU A 105 -5.44 -5.48 -7.04
C LEU A 105 -6.63 -5.72 -6.11
N GLN A 106 -6.82 -6.94 -5.62
CA GLN A 106 -7.91 -7.27 -4.69
C GLN A 106 -7.86 -6.39 -3.44
N PHE A 107 -6.71 -6.32 -2.77
CA PHE A 107 -6.57 -5.53 -1.56
C PHE A 107 -6.82 -4.04 -1.79
N LEU A 108 -6.27 -3.47 -2.87
CA LEU A 108 -6.51 -2.06 -3.20
C LEU A 108 -7.97 -1.82 -3.61
N LYS A 109 -8.62 -2.78 -4.28
CA LYS A 109 -10.06 -2.72 -4.59
C LYS A 109 -10.88 -2.66 -3.31
N SER A 110 -10.70 -3.58 -2.37
CA SER A 110 -11.46 -3.61 -1.11
C SER A 110 -11.26 -2.35 -0.28
N ARG A 111 -10.02 -1.83 -0.24
CA ARG A 111 -9.71 -0.53 0.37
C ARG A 111 -10.49 0.63 -0.25
N LEU A 112 -10.47 0.75 -1.57
CA LEU A 112 -11.15 1.83 -2.29
C LEU A 112 -12.67 1.71 -2.20
N TRP A 113 -13.18 0.48 -2.16
CA TRP A 113 -14.58 0.18 -1.98
C TRP A 113 -15.14 0.81 -0.70
N GLU A 114 -14.41 0.68 0.42
CA GLU A 114 -14.78 1.34 1.68
C GLU A 114 -14.46 2.84 1.73
N GLY A 115 -14.01 3.41 0.62
CA GLY A 115 -13.63 4.81 0.53
C GLY A 115 -12.34 5.13 1.29
N VAL A 116 -11.54 4.15 1.70
CA VAL A 116 -10.24 4.45 2.31
C VAL A 116 -9.28 4.92 1.21
N ILE A 117 -8.64 6.07 1.41
CA ILE A 117 -7.72 6.64 0.39
C ILE A 117 -6.53 5.70 0.13
N PRO A 118 -6.02 5.59 -1.12
CA PRO A 118 -4.95 4.65 -1.48
C PRO A 118 -3.71 4.74 -0.57
N LEU A 119 -3.21 5.95 -0.37
CA LEU A 119 -2.16 6.28 0.58
C LEU A 119 -2.49 7.64 1.22
N SER A 120 -2.17 7.80 2.50
CA SER A 120 -2.25 9.11 3.16
C SER A 120 -1.12 10.03 2.69
N ASP A 121 -1.33 11.35 2.78
CA ASP A 121 -0.30 12.33 2.45
C ASP A 121 0.94 12.14 3.35
N GLN A 122 0.73 11.74 4.61
CA GLN A 122 1.82 11.38 5.52
C GLN A 122 2.69 10.26 4.94
N LEU A 123 2.07 9.14 4.55
CA LEU A 123 2.82 7.99 4.04
C LEU A 123 3.46 8.30 2.67
N TRP A 124 2.80 9.12 1.85
CA TRP A 124 3.38 9.63 0.61
C TRP A 124 4.69 10.41 0.86
N GLN A 125 4.69 11.29 1.87
CA GLN A 125 5.89 12.03 2.29
C GLN A 125 6.95 11.13 2.91
N GLU A 126 6.56 10.17 3.76
CA GLU A 126 7.47 9.22 4.43
C GLU A 126 8.21 8.36 3.40
N LYS A 127 7.50 7.88 2.37
CA LYS A 127 8.10 7.20 1.20
C LYS A 127 8.88 8.15 0.29
N GLY A 128 8.74 9.47 0.48
CA GLY A 128 9.40 10.50 -0.32
C GLY A 128 9.00 10.44 -1.79
N LEU A 129 7.73 10.15 -2.08
CA LEU A 129 7.23 9.98 -3.44
C LEU A 129 7.20 11.29 -4.25
N ASP A 130 7.27 12.45 -3.59
CA ASP A 130 7.46 13.75 -4.26
C ASP A 130 8.89 13.99 -4.75
N ARG A 131 9.85 13.14 -4.34
CA ARG A 131 11.24 13.34 -4.72
C ARG A 131 11.43 12.91 -6.18
N PRO A 132 12.13 13.70 -7.02
CA PRO A 132 12.35 13.36 -8.43
C PRO A 132 12.96 11.96 -8.65
N LYS A 133 13.81 11.49 -7.73
CA LYS A 133 14.41 10.15 -7.78
C LYS A 133 13.43 8.99 -7.56
N HIS A 134 12.23 9.25 -7.02
CA HIS A 134 11.19 8.25 -6.77
C HIS A 134 9.98 8.42 -7.70
N PHE A 135 10.11 9.24 -8.76
CA PHE A 135 9.04 9.56 -9.68
C PHE A 135 8.33 8.32 -10.28
N ASP A 136 9.10 7.29 -10.66
CA ASP A 136 8.54 6.06 -11.24
C ASP A 136 7.71 5.26 -10.23
N PHE A 137 8.12 5.25 -8.95
CA PHE A 137 7.32 4.64 -7.88
C PHE A 137 6.03 5.43 -7.69
N ALA A 138 6.10 6.76 -7.63
CA ALA A 138 4.93 7.62 -7.50
C ALA A 138 3.94 7.39 -8.65
N CYS A 139 4.42 7.31 -9.89
CA CYS A 139 3.60 6.98 -11.06
C CYS A 139 2.93 5.60 -10.93
N GLN A 140 3.65 4.57 -10.47
CA GLN A 140 3.07 3.24 -10.29
C GLN A 140 2.00 3.18 -9.18
N TYR A 141 2.14 3.97 -8.11
CA TYR A 141 1.09 4.09 -7.10
C TYR A 141 -0.17 4.75 -7.71
N LEU A 142 -0.01 5.78 -8.53
CA LEU A 142 -1.13 6.42 -9.23
C LEU A 142 -1.81 5.45 -10.20
N THR A 143 -1.04 4.67 -10.95
CA THR A 143 -1.61 3.71 -11.91
C THR A 143 -2.19 2.46 -11.25
N ALA A 144 -1.79 2.12 -10.02
CA ALA A 144 -2.40 1.03 -9.26
C ALA A 144 -3.89 1.30 -9.00
N VAL A 145 -4.24 2.55 -8.66
CA VAL A 145 -5.63 2.99 -8.48
C VAL A 145 -6.40 2.85 -9.79
N ILE A 146 -5.81 3.28 -10.90
CA ILE A 146 -6.43 3.14 -12.24
C ILE A 146 -6.65 1.67 -12.59
N ALA A 147 -5.69 0.79 -12.27
CA ALA A 147 -5.76 -0.64 -12.55
C ALA A 147 -6.95 -1.32 -11.85
N VAL A 148 -7.29 -0.91 -10.62
CA VAL A 148 -8.49 -1.38 -9.92
C VAL A 148 -9.76 -1.06 -10.71
N PHE A 149 -9.92 0.18 -11.17
CA PHE A 149 -11.12 0.55 -11.94
C PHE A 149 -11.11 -0.05 -13.34
N GLN A 150 -9.94 -0.29 -13.93
CA GLN A 150 -9.84 -1.04 -15.17
C GLN A 150 -10.34 -2.48 -14.99
N TYR A 151 -9.97 -3.13 -13.88
CA TYR A 151 -10.49 -4.44 -13.50
C TYR A 151 -12.02 -4.40 -13.32
N LEU A 152 -12.56 -3.44 -12.56
CA LEU A 152 -14.00 -3.29 -12.37
C LEU A 152 -14.79 -2.97 -13.65
N ASN A 153 -14.14 -2.36 -14.65
CA ASN A 153 -14.73 -2.06 -15.96
C ASN A 153 -14.50 -3.17 -17.00
N GLU A 154 -13.82 -4.27 -16.65
CA GLU A 154 -13.72 -5.44 -17.52
C GLU A 154 -15.15 -5.96 -17.81
N PRO A 155 -15.49 -6.30 -19.07
CA PRO A 155 -16.86 -6.63 -19.46
C PRO A 155 -17.54 -7.70 -18.59
N THR A 156 -16.81 -8.76 -18.23
CA THR A 156 -17.26 -9.88 -17.41
C THR A 156 -17.43 -9.47 -15.95
N VAL A 157 -16.43 -8.81 -15.35
CA VAL A 157 -16.49 -8.30 -13.96
C VAL A 157 -17.67 -7.35 -13.78
N ARG A 158 -17.84 -6.42 -14.73
CA ARG A 158 -18.95 -5.46 -14.72
C ARG A 158 -20.31 -6.17 -14.85
N LEU A 159 -20.39 -7.23 -15.65
CA LEU A 159 -21.60 -8.04 -15.78
C LEU A 159 -21.90 -8.76 -14.46
N TYR A 160 -20.89 -9.39 -13.83
CA TYR A 160 -21.05 -10.04 -12.53
C TYR A 160 -21.46 -9.06 -11.43
N LEU A 161 -20.86 -7.87 -11.38
CA LEU A 161 -21.23 -6.83 -10.41
C LEU A 161 -22.70 -6.42 -10.58
N ARG A 162 -23.12 -6.14 -11.81
CA ARG A 162 -24.50 -5.76 -12.14
C ARG A 162 -25.48 -6.87 -11.77
N ASP A 163 -25.17 -8.10 -12.14
CA ASP A 163 -26.07 -9.22 -11.94
C ASP A 163 -26.19 -9.53 -10.45
N THR A 164 -25.09 -9.56 -9.69
CA THR A 164 -25.11 -9.67 -8.22
C THR A 164 -25.95 -8.58 -7.57
N PHE A 165 -25.76 -7.31 -7.97
CA PHE A 165 -26.60 -6.20 -7.51
C PHE A 165 -28.09 -6.45 -7.81
N ASN A 166 -28.41 -6.90 -9.03
CA ASN A 166 -29.78 -7.10 -9.48
C ASN A 166 -30.47 -8.25 -8.73
N TYR A 167 -29.76 -9.33 -8.42
CA TYR A 167 -30.30 -10.42 -7.61
C TYR A 167 -30.56 -9.97 -6.17
N ILE A 168 -29.65 -9.20 -5.57
CA ILE A 168 -29.86 -8.63 -4.23
C ILE A 168 -31.08 -7.70 -4.23
N HIS A 169 -31.20 -6.84 -5.25
CA HIS A 169 -32.36 -5.98 -5.43
C HIS A 169 -33.68 -6.77 -5.51
N GLU A 170 -33.71 -7.92 -6.19
CA GLU A 170 -34.92 -8.76 -6.25
C GLU A 170 -35.32 -9.30 -4.87
N HIS A 171 -34.37 -9.73 -4.05
CA HIS A 171 -34.64 -10.17 -2.67
C HIS A 171 -35.21 -9.02 -1.83
N TRP A 172 -34.70 -7.81 -2.00
CA TRP A 172 -35.26 -6.62 -1.34
C TRP A 172 -36.65 -6.24 -1.86
N ALA A 173 -36.93 -6.41 -3.14
CA ALA A 173 -38.26 -6.17 -3.69
C ALA A 173 -39.31 -7.17 -3.17
N ALA A 174 -38.89 -8.42 -2.91
CA ALA A 174 -39.74 -9.40 -2.24
C ALA A 174 -40.06 -8.96 -0.79
N LEU A 175 -39.05 -8.45 -0.06
CA LEU A 175 -39.25 -7.87 1.27
C LEU A 175 -40.19 -6.66 1.27
N ASP A 176 -40.09 -5.78 0.26
CA ASP A 176 -40.98 -4.62 0.10
C ASP A 176 -42.45 -5.03 0.08
N THR A 177 -42.78 -6.16 -0.53
CA THR A 177 -44.17 -6.66 -0.62
C THR A 177 -44.71 -7.04 0.75
N VAL A 178 -43.91 -7.75 1.55
CA VAL A 178 -44.28 -8.20 2.89
C VAL A 178 -44.38 -7.02 3.85
N LEU A 179 -43.37 -6.15 3.88
CA LEU A 179 -43.34 -5.00 4.79
C LEU A 179 -44.47 -4.02 4.49
N ASN A 180 -44.72 -3.69 3.22
CA ASN A 180 -45.75 -2.71 2.89
C ASN A 180 -47.17 -3.22 3.13
N SER A 181 -47.41 -4.53 3.06
CA SER A 181 -48.69 -5.11 3.46
C SER A 181 -48.95 -4.87 4.95
N ARG A 182 -47.96 -5.16 5.80
CA ARG A 182 -48.03 -4.89 7.25
C ARG A 182 -48.11 -3.41 7.59
N ARG A 183 -47.36 -2.56 6.88
CA ARG A 183 -47.42 -1.10 7.09
C ARG A 183 -48.79 -0.53 6.73
N ALA A 184 -49.44 -1.05 5.70
CA ALA A 184 -50.80 -0.65 5.34
C ALA A 184 -51.81 -0.96 6.45
N GLU A 185 -51.71 -2.13 7.10
CA GLU A 185 -52.51 -2.48 8.28
C GLU A 185 -52.26 -1.56 9.48
N GLN A 186 -51.03 -1.06 9.61
CA GLN A 186 -50.61 -0.16 10.69
C GLN A 186 -50.79 1.33 10.36
N GLY A 187 -51.31 1.67 9.17
CA GLY A 187 -51.42 3.06 8.72
C GLY A 187 -50.08 3.80 8.54
N LYS A 188 -48.98 3.07 8.33
CA LYS A 188 -47.62 3.63 8.13
C LYS A 188 -47.32 3.89 6.65
N ASN A 189 -46.42 4.84 6.39
CA ASN A 189 -45.93 5.13 5.03
C ASN A 189 -45.23 3.93 4.40
N ARG A 190 -45.38 3.78 3.07
CA ARG A 190 -44.68 2.73 2.32
C ARG A 190 -43.17 2.95 2.33
N VAL A 191 -42.42 1.85 2.42
CA VAL A 191 -40.96 1.81 2.29
C VAL A 191 -40.59 1.03 1.03
N SER A 192 -39.48 1.39 0.39
CA SER A 192 -38.85 0.53 -0.62
C SER A 192 -37.40 0.27 -0.27
N VAL A 193 -37.14 -0.89 0.33
CA VAL A 193 -35.81 -1.42 0.61
C VAL A 193 -35.03 -1.61 -0.68
N ALA A 194 -35.69 -2.07 -1.76
CA ALA A 194 -35.06 -2.16 -3.06
C ALA A 194 -34.62 -0.78 -3.60
N GLY A 195 -35.48 0.24 -3.44
CA GLY A 195 -35.15 1.62 -3.80
C GLY A 195 -34.02 2.19 -2.94
N LEU A 196 -34.02 1.93 -1.63
CA LEU A 196 -32.94 2.32 -0.72
C LEU A 196 -31.62 1.66 -1.11
N TRP A 197 -31.63 0.38 -1.52
CA TRP A 197 -30.45 -0.34 -1.99
C TRP A 197 -29.88 0.29 -3.26
N THR A 198 -30.72 0.59 -4.25
CA THR A 198 -30.28 1.28 -5.47
C THR A 198 -29.68 2.65 -5.17
N MET A 199 -30.35 3.44 -4.31
CA MET A 199 -29.89 4.77 -3.92
C MET A 199 -28.54 4.69 -3.17
N TYR A 200 -28.42 3.76 -2.23
CA TYR A 200 -27.20 3.52 -1.47
C TYR A 200 -26.04 3.14 -2.38
N MET A 201 -26.23 2.16 -3.27
CA MET A 201 -25.17 1.69 -4.18
C MET A 201 -24.74 2.76 -5.19
N ALA A 202 -25.67 3.57 -5.69
CA ALA A 202 -25.33 4.69 -6.56
C ALA A 202 -24.44 5.71 -5.83
N ALA A 203 -24.80 6.09 -4.61
CA ALA A 203 -24.00 6.98 -3.78
C ALA A 203 -22.65 6.35 -3.38
N HIS A 204 -22.61 5.04 -3.16
CA HIS A 204 -21.41 4.30 -2.84
C HIS A 204 -20.40 4.28 -4.02
N PHE A 205 -20.87 3.97 -5.23
CA PHE A 205 -20.02 4.01 -6.43
C PHE A 205 -19.54 5.40 -6.77
N GLU A 206 -20.37 6.42 -6.56
CA GLU A 206 -19.99 7.83 -6.71
C GLU A 206 -18.89 8.22 -5.71
N MET A 207 -19.09 7.90 -4.42
CA MET A 207 -18.11 8.15 -3.36
C MET A 207 -16.76 7.49 -3.66
N MET A 208 -16.78 6.19 -3.99
CA MET A 208 -15.59 5.41 -4.32
C MET A 208 -14.86 6.01 -5.53
N SER A 209 -15.58 6.28 -6.62
CA SER A 209 -14.99 6.78 -7.87
C SER A 209 -14.46 8.21 -7.72
N GLU A 210 -15.18 9.08 -7.02
CA GLU A 210 -14.79 10.48 -6.84
C GLU A 210 -13.56 10.60 -5.93
N ARG A 211 -13.54 9.88 -4.81
CA ARG A 211 -12.40 9.90 -3.89
C ARG A 211 -11.13 9.35 -4.54
N ALA A 212 -11.23 8.22 -5.25
CA ALA A 212 -10.09 7.65 -5.97
C ALA A 212 -9.57 8.58 -7.07
N HIS A 213 -10.47 9.15 -7.88
CA HIS A 213 -10.11 10.05 -8.97
C HIS A 213 -9.46 11.34 -8.46
N ARG A 214 -10.04 11.94 -7.42
CA ARG A 214 -9.50 13.14 -6.78
C ARG A 214 -8.11 12.87 -6.20
N TRP A 215 -7.92 11.75 -5.51
CA TRP A 215 -6.62 11.36 -4.96
C TRP A 215 -5.55 11.31 -6.05
N VAL A 216 -5.82 10.66 -7.19
CA VAL A 216 -4.90 10.61 -8.33
C VAL A 216 -4.62 12.01 -8.87
N THR A 217 -5.67 12.82 -9.09
CA THR A 217 -5.54 14.15 -9.69
C THR A 217 -4.72 15.10 -8.82
N VAL A 218 -4.94 15.08 -7.49
CA VAL A 218 -4.18 15.90 -6.54
C VAL A 218 -2.69 15.56 -6.60
N HIS A 219 -2.35 14.28 -6.48
CA HIS A 219 -0.95 13.83 -6.48
C HIS A 219 -0.26 14.03 -7.83
N VAL A 220 -0.97 13.83 -8.96
CA VAL A 220 -0.45 14.18 -10.27
C VAL A 220 -0.11 15.68 -10.34
N ASN A 221 -0.98 16.56 -9.83
CA ASN A 221 -0.73 18.00 -9.87
C ASN A 221 0.45 18.39 -8.96
N THR A 222 0.61 17.75 -7.80
CA THR A 222 1.79 17.90 -6.93
C THR A 222 3.08 17.55 -7.65
N LEU A 223 3.09 16.45 -8.42
CA LEU A 223 4.26 16.03 -9.22
C LEU A 223 4.51 16.93 -10.44
N ARG A 224 3.46 17.46 -11.07
CA ARG A 224 3.57 18.35 -12.25
C ARG A 224 4.23 19.68 -11.92
N ALA A 225 3.88 20.29 -10.79
CA ALA A 225 4.32 21.63 -10.42
C ALA A 225 5.86 21.80 -10.44
N PRO A 226 6.67 20.93 -9.80
CA PRO A 226 8.12 21.05 -9.86
C PRO A 226 8.69 20.76 -11.26
N LEU A 227 8.08 19.87 -12.05
CA LEU A 227 8.53 19.58 -13.42
C LEU A 227 8.33 20.78 -14.36
N LEU A 228 7.17 21.43 -14.29
CA LEU A 228 6.90 22.64 -15.05
C LEU A 228 7.85 23.78 -14.68
N ARG A 229 8.13 23.93 -13.37
CA ARG A 229 9.11 24.91 -12.88
C ARG A 229 10.51 24.60 -13.39
N ALA A 230 10.95 23.35 -13.29
CA ALA A 230 12.26 22.91 -13.76
C ALA A 230 12.45 23.15 -15.27
N LEU A 231 11.40 22.97 -16.09
CA LEU A 231 11.45 23.29 -17.52
C LEU A 231 11.74 24.78 -17.79
N LEU A 232 11.16 25.69 -17.00
CA LEU A 232 11.38 27.14 -17.15
C LEU A 232 12.76 27.57 -16.63
N GLU A 233 13.22 26.96 -15.55
CA GLU A 233 14.50 27.29 -14.92
C GLU A 233 15.70 26.72 -15.68
N HIS A 234 15.49 25.66 -16.47
CA HIS A 234 16.55 25.01 -17.22
C HIS A 234 17.16 25.93 -18.30
N ARG A 235 18.48 26.08 -18.24
CA ARG A 235 19.27 26.82 -19.24
C ARG A 235 20.18 25.84 -19.99
N PRO A 236 20.01 25.66 -21.31
CA PRO A 236 20.87 24.77 -22.08
C PRO A 236 22.33 25.26 -22.07
N VAL A 237 23.27 24.32 -22.03
CA VAL A 237 24.71 24.57 -21.84
C VAL A 237 25.34 25.33 -23.02
N ASP A 238 24.82 25.17 -24.23
CA ASP A 238 25.38 25.75 -25.47
C ASP A 238 24.88 27.17 -25.81
N GLY A 239 24.40 27.94 -24.83
CA GLY A 239 24.13 29.36 -25.06
C GLY A 239 23.00 29.66 -26.04
N GLY A 240 21.80 29.13 -25.78
CA GLY A 240 20.51 29.84 -25.94
C GLY A 240 20.11 30.55 -27.24
N ALA A 241 20.80 30.38 -28.38
CA ALA A 241 20.55 31.19 -29.58
C ALA A 241 19.75 30.50 -30.69
N ASN A 242 19.29 29.25 -30.51
CA ASN A 242 18.51 28.56 -31.54
C ASN A 242 17.08 28.28 -31.04
N PRO A 243 16.08 29.09 -31.45
CA PRO A 243 14.65 28.84 -31.20
C PRO A 243 14.16 27.49 -31.75
N LEU A 244 14.97 26.86 -32.62
CA LEU A 244 14.75 25.57 -33.28
C LEU A 244 15.72 24.47 -32.80
N GLY A 245 16.50 24.70 -31.74
CA GLY A 245 17.48 23.74 -31.24
C GLY A 245 16.83 22.45 -30.74
N GLU A 246 17.45 21.31 -31.02
CA GLU A 246 16.99 20.01 -30.53
C GLU A 246 16.93 20.02 -28.99
N PRO A 247 15.86 19.48 -28.38
CA PRO A 247 15.75 19.37 -26.93
C PRO A 247 16.92 18.56 -26.35
N ASP A 248 17.56 19.12 -25.32
CA ASP A 248 18.63 18.40 -24.61
C ASP A 248 18.09 17.26 -23.73
N ALA A 249 18.99 16.43 -23.20
CA ALA A 249 18.63 15.26 -22.42
C ALA A 249 17.79 15.59 -21.17
N MET A 250 17.98 16.77 -20.56
CA MET A 250 17.20 17.19 -19.40
C MET A 250 15.79 17.63 -19.83
N GLN A 251 15.69 18.41 -20.91
CA GLN A 251 14.39 18.82 -21.47
C GLN A 251 13.56 17.62 -21.92
N TRP A 252 14.18 16.61 -22.54
CA TRP A 252 13.53 15.34 -22.87
C TRP A 252 13.00 14.65 -21.62
N LYS A 253 13.86 14.44 -20.61
CA LYS A 253 13.47 13.78 -19.37
C LYS A 253 12.29 14.47 -18.67
N LEU A 254 12.31 15.80 -18.61
CA LEU A 254 11.23 16.58 -18.00
C LEU A 254 9.93 16.50 -18.82
N SER A 255 10.03 16.56 -20.15
CA SER A 255 8.88 16.45 -21.05
C SER A 255 8.26 15.05 -21.03
N ASP A 256 9.08 14.00 -20.99
CA ASP A 256 8.65 12.61 -20.85
C ASP A 256 7.92 12.38 -19.52
N ALA A 257 8.46 12.93 -18.42
CA ALA A 257 7.79 12.87 -17.12
C ALA A 257 6.43 13.58 -17.14
N LEU A 258 6.34 14.76 -17.78
CA LEU A 258 5.06 15.47 -17.95
C LEU A 258 4.08 14.69 -18.84
N HIS A 259 4.57 14.07 -19.92
CA HIS A 259 3.78 13.21 -20.78
C HIS A 259 3.22 12.02 -20.00
N MET A 260 4.04 11.36 -19.18
CA MET A 260 3.58 10.26 -18.31
C MET A 260 2.46 10.72 -17.37
N LEU A 261 2.60 11.88 -16.73
CA LEU A 261 1.55 12.43 -15.87
C LEU A 261 0.27 12.81 -16.65
N ALA A 262 0.41 13.25 -17.91
CA ALA A 262 -0.71 13.48 -18.82
C ALA A 262 -1.45 12.19 -19.18
N GLU A 263 -0.73 11.10 -19.45
CA GLU A 263 -1.30 9.78 -19.72
C GLU A 263 -2.00 9.19 -18.49
N ILE A 264 -1.40 9.31 -17.30
CA ILE A 264 -2.03 8.91 -16.03
C ILE A 264 -3.33 9.68 -15.82
N THR A 265 -3.32 11.00 -16.05
CA THR A 265 -4.51 11.84 -15.93
C THR A 265 -5.60 11.42 -16.91
N ALA A 266 -5.25 11.18 -18.17
CA ALA A 266 -6.18 10.72 -19.18
C ALA A 266 -6.83 9.40 -18.76
N ASN A 267 -6.03 8.40 -18.39
CA ASN A 267 -6.51 7.10 -17.95
C ASN A 267 -7.40 7.23 -16.70
N ALA A 268 -7.03 8.08 -15.73
CA ALA A 268 -7.86 8.33 -14.56
C ALA A 268 -9.24 8.92 -14.92
N ASP A 269 -9.26 9.92 -15.80
CA ASP A 269 -10.47 10.66 -16.18
C ASP A 269 -11.54 9.76 -16.81
N TYR A 270 -11.16 8.84 -17.70
CA TYR A 270 -12.12 7.93 -18.36
C TYR A 270 -12.26 6.55 -17.69
N THR A 271 -11.31 6.10 -16.87
CA THR A 271 -11.35 4.74 -16.28
C THR A 271 -11.99 4.72 -14.90
N ILE A 272 -11.72 5.73 -14.03
CA ILE A 272 -12.15 5.72 -12.62
C ILE A 272 -13.64 6.09 -12.51
N MET A 273 -14.51 5.15 -12.89
CA MET A 273 -15.96 5.26 -12.80
C MET A 273 -16.60 3.87 -12.88
N ILE A 274 -17.78 3.72 -12.29
CA ILE A 274 -18.57 2.48 -12.33
C ILE A 274 -19.93 2.80 -12.96
N PRO A 275 -20.09 2.61 -14.28
CA PRO A 275 -21.36 2.88 -14.95
C PRO A 275 -22.46 1.91 -14.49
N MET A 276 -23.61 2.46 -14.10
CA MET A 276 -24.75 1.67 -13.58
C MET A 276 -25.79 1.31 -14.66
N ASN A 277 -25.39 1.22 -15.92
CA ASN A 277 -26.30 0.83 -17.00
C ASN A 277 -26.80 -0.61 -16.81
N GLY A 278 -28.13 -0.78 -16.76
CA GLY A 278 -28.79 -2.07 -16.57
C GLY A 278 -28.92 -2.53 -15.11
N TYR A 279 -28.61 -1.66 -14.15
CA TYR A 279 -28.87 -1.91 -12.73
C TYR A 279 -30.35 -1.62 -12.43
N LYS A 280 -31.04 -2.54 -11.74
CA LYS A 280 -32.46 -2.43 -11.40
C LYS A 280 -32.73 -1.22 -10.48
N GLY A 281 -33.83 -0.53 -10.76
CA GLY A 281 -34.22 0.69 -10.04
C GLY A 281 -33.38 1.94 -10.39
N TYR A 282 -32.26 1.80 -11.11
CA TYR A 282 -31.41 2.94 -11.48
C TYR A 282 -31.87 3.52 -12.82
N GLY A 283 -32.27 4.80 -12.81
CA GLY A 283 -32.66 5.54 -14.01
C GLY A 283 -31.46 5.97 -14.87
N ALA A 284 -31.73 6.41 -16.10
CA ALA A 284 -30.67 7.02 -16.92
C ALA A 284 -30.14 8.28 -16.20
N ALA A 285 -28.81 8.39 -16.11
CA ALA A 285 -28.17 9.59 -15.59
C ALA A 285 -28.63 10.82 -16.39
N PRO A 286 -28.75 12.00 -15.77
CA PRO A 286 -29.08 13.23 -16.48
C PRO A 286 -28.09 13.46 -17.63
N PRO A 287 -28.53 14.11 -18.74
CA PRO A 287 -27.65 14.42 -19.86
C PRO A 287 -26.40 15.14 -19.37
N ARG A 288 -25.23 14.60 -19.70
CA ARG A 288 -23.93 15.22 -19.41
C ARG A 288 -23.44 15.98 -20.62
N ASP A 289 -22.58 16.96 -20.36
CA ASP A 289 -21.91 17.72 -21.41
C ASP A 289 -21.01 16.82 -22.28
N GLY A 290 -20.73 17.30 -23.48
CA GLY A 290 -19.83 16.65 -24.43
C GLY A 290 -20.45 15.51 -25.25
N PRO A 291 -19.66 14.87 -26.13
CA PRO A 291 -20.14 13.78 -26.98
C PRO A 291 -20.65 12.57 -26.16
N PRO A 292 -21.77 11.92 -26.54
CA PRO A 292 -22.29 10.75 -25.84
C PRO A 292 -21.29 9.59 -25.68
N ALA A 293 -20.36 9.45 -26.62
CA ALA A 293 -19.32 8.43 -26.58
C ALA A 293 -18.35 8.57 -25.39
N LEU A 294 -18.23 9.77 -24.79
CA LEU A 294 -17.47 9.99 -23.56
C LEU A 294 -18.08 9.31 -22.33
N HIS A 295 -19.36 8.95 -22.41
CA HIS A 295 -20.12 8.31 -21.32
C HIS A 295 -20.46 6.86 -21.65
N ALA A 296 -19.83 6.29 -22.68
CA ALA A 296 -20.06 4.91 -23.10
C ALA A 296 -19.70 3.92 -21.97
N VAL A 297 -20.53 2.90 -21.78
CA VAL A 297 -20.29 1.86 -20.77
C VAL A 297 -19.03 1.05 -21.09
N ASN A 298 -18.71 0.90 -22.37
CA ASN A 298 -17.51 0.19 -22.85
C ASN A 298 -16.27 1.07 -22.70
N LEU A 299 -15.29 0.60 -21.93
CA LEU A 299 -14.07 1.34 -21.63
C LEU A 299 -13.24 1.68 -22.88
N ARG A 300 -13.15 0.79 -23.87
CA ARG A 300 -12.41 1.04 -25.12
C ARG A 300 -13.06 2.16 -25.95
N ALA A 301 -14.39 2.14 -26.07
CA ALA A 301 -15.14 3.19 -26.76
C ALA A 301 -14.94 4.56 -26.07
N ARG A 302 -15.03 4.56 -24.73
CA ARG A 302 -14.81 5.75 -23.90
C ARG A 302 -13.39 6.31 -24.05
N SER A 303 -12.39 5.44 -24.00
CA SER A 303 -10.98 5.78 -24.19
C SER A 303 -10.74 6.41 -25.56
N LYS A 304 -11.27 5.83 -26.65
CA LYS A 304 -11.14 6.40 -28.00
C LYS A 304 -11.73 7.82 -28.06
N ALA A 305 -12.97 7.98 -27.59
CA ALA A 305 -13.64 9.28 -27.57
C ALA A 305 -12.89 10.32 -26.73
N TYR A 306 -12.32 9.89 -25.59
CA TYR A 306 -11.50 10.74 -24.73
C TYR A 306 -10.30 11.32 -25.49
N HIS A 307 -9.49 10.47 -26.13
CA HIS A 307 -8.26 10.92 -26.80
C HIS A 307 -8.55 11.83 -28.00
N GLU A 308 -9.61 11.54 -28.76
CA GLU A 308 -10.08 12.40 -29.85
C GLU A 308 -10.48 13.78 -29.31
N ARG A 309 -11.28 13.83 -28.24
CA ARG A 309 -11.73 15.08 -27.62
C ARG A 309 -10.59 15.85 -26.94
N ALA A 310 -9.66 15.17 -26.27
CA ALA A 310 -8.50 15.76 -25.61
C ALA A 310 -7.57 16.44 -26.63
N ARG A 311 -7.36 15.81 -27.78
CA ARG A 311 -6.56 16.38 -28.88
C ARG A 311 -7.19 17.66 -29.44
N LEU A 312 -8.51 17.67 -29.61
CA LEU A 312 -9.24 18.87 -30.07
C LEU A 312 -9.11 20.01 -29.07
N LEU A 313 -9.41 19.76 -27.79
CA LEU A 313 -9.36 20.78 -26.74
C LEU A 313 -7.94 21.33 -26.52
N THR A 314 -6.92 20.47 -26.61
CA THR A 314 -5.52 20.90 -26.52
C THR A 314 -5.14 21.83 -27.68
N ARG A 315 -5.62 21.54 -28.91
CA ARG A 315 -5.39 22.40 -30.08
C ARG A 315 -6.09 23.75 -29.96
N GLU A 316 -7.30 23.78 -29.40
CA GLU A 316 -8.01 25.04 -29.10
C GLU A 316 -7.24 25.91 -28.10
N GLU A 317 -6.68 25.31 -27.05
CA GLU A 317 -5.83 26.00 -26.06
C GLU A 317 -4.54 26.53 -26.70
N LEU A 318 -3.88 25.71 -27.53
CA LEU A 318 -2.67 26.10 -28.27
C LEU A 318 -2.94 27.28 -29.21
N ALA A 319 -4.05 27.24 -29.97
CA ALA A 319 -4.43 28.33 -30.87
C ALA A 319 -4.70 29.63 -30.10
N ARG A 320 -5.39 29.55 -28.94
CA ARG A 320 -5.61 30.70 -28.05
C ARG A 320 -4.31 31.25 -27.48
N SER A 321 -3.39 30.37 -27.08
CA SER A 321 -2.07 30.80 -26.59
C SER A 321 -1.26 31.46 -27.70
N ALA A 322 -1.24 30.90 -28.91
CA ALA A 322 -0.53 31.47 -30.06
C ALA A 322 -1.07 32.86 -30.44
N ALA A 323 -2.39 33.06 -30.40
CA ALA A 323 -3.01 34.36 -30.64
C ALA A 323 -2.56 35.42 -29.60
N ALA A 324 -2.35 35.04 -28.34
CA ALA A 324 -1.81 35.93 -27.31
C ALA A 324 -0.34 36.30 -27.57
N PHE A 325 0.46 35.39 -28.15
CA PHE A 325 1.86 35.65 -28.51
C PHE A 325 2.03 36.47 -29.80
N MET A 326 1.08 36.43 -30.74
CA MET A 326 1.15 37.26 -31.96
C MET A 326 1.12 38.78 -31.67
N GLY A 327 0.76 39.19 -30.46
CA GLY A 327 0.90 40.58 -29.98
C GLY A 327 2.26 40.92 -29.36
N SER A 328 3.21 39.98 -29.30
CA SER A 328 4.53 40.14 -28.68
C SER A 328 5.64 40.00 -29.72
N SER A 329 6.61 40.92 -29.70
CA SER A 329 7.72 40.96 -30.67
C SER A 329 8.86 39.95 -30.40
N THR A 330 8.78 39.16 -29.32
CA THR A 330 9.82 38.20 -28.92
C THR A 330 9.43 36.76 -29.21
N VAL A 331 10.26 36.06 -29.97
CA VAL A 331 10.14 34.61 -30.20
C VAL A 331 10.37 33.88 -28.86
N PRO A 332 9.43 33.02 -28.40
CA PRO A 332 9.62 32.25 -27.17
C PRO A 332 10.83 31.32 -27.27
N SER A 333 11.56 31.14 -26.17
CA SER A 333 12.59 30.09 -26.09
C SER A 333 11.94 28.70 -26.17
N ALA A 334 12.72 27.67 -26.52
CA ALA A 334 12.26 26.28 -26.56
C ALA A 334 11.65 25.84 -25.21
N ALA A 335 12.29 26.20 -24.08
CA ALA A 335 11.77 25.94 -22.74
C ALA A 335 10.39 26.55 -22.48
N VAL A 336 10.19 27.82 -22.89
CA VAL A 336 8.89 28.50 -22.79
C VAL A 336 7.86 27.84 -23.71
N SER A 337 8.25 27.38 -24.89
CA SER A 337 7.38 26.66 -25.81
C SER A 337 6.90 25.32 -25.25
N TYR A 338 7.81 24.48 -24.71
CA TYR A 338 7.46 23.20 -24.07
C TYR A 338 6.58 23.39 -22.84
N HIS A 339 6.91 24.38 -22.01
CA HIS A 339 6.09 24.74 -20.85
C HIS A 339 4.68 25.19 -21.27
N THR A 340 4.57 26.06 -22.27
CA THR A 340 3.29 26.55 -22.80
C THR A 340 2.45 25.41 -23.37
N THR A 341 3.08 24.51 -24.13
CA THR A 341 2.41 23.33 -24.70
C THR A 341 1.87 22.42 -23.59
N SER A 342 2.67 22.16 -22.56
CA SER A 342 2.27 21.37 -21.40
C SER A 342 1.11 22.02 -20.65
N GLN A 343 1.14 23.34 -20.44
CA GLN A 343 0.01 24.06 -19.83
C GLN A 343 -1.26 24.01 -20.67
N CYS A 344 -1.17 24.12 -21.99
CA CYS A 344 -2.32 23.98 -22.90
C CYS A 344 -2.94 22.59 -22.80
N GLN A 345 -2.12 21.53 -22.74
CA GLN A 345 -2.60 20.17 -22.54
C GLN A 345 -3.32 20.01 -21.19
N ILE A 346 -2.75 20.54 -20.10
CA ILE A 346 -3.37 20.49 -18.76
C ILE A 346 -4.73 21.21 -18.78
N LYS A 347 -4.82 22.40 -19.40
CA LYS A 347 -6.09 23.14 -19.53
C LYS A 347 -7.12 22.35 -20.32
N GLY A 348 -6.71 21.76 -21.45
CA GLY A 348 -7.56 20.89 -22.26
C GLY A 348 -8.10 19.68 -21.47
N GLN A 349 -7.23 18.98 -20.73
CA GLN A 349 -7.62 17.86 -19.87
C GLN A 349 -8.56 18.29 -18.74
N ASN A 350 -8.30 19.43 -18.10
CA ASN A 350 -9.17 19.96 -17.04
C ASN A 350 -10.57 20.31 -17.55
N ARG A 351 -10.68 20.85 -18.77
CA ARG A 351 -11.97 21.10 -19.42
C ARG A 351 -12.68 19.80 -19.75
N LEU A 352 -11.98 18.84 -20.35
CA LEU A 352 -12.54 17.53 -20.69
C LEU A 352 -13.04 16.76 -19.46
N ARG A 353 -12.28 16.81 -18.36
CA ARG A 353 -12.69 16.18 -17.09
C ARG A 353 -14.06 16.68 -16.63
N LYS A 354 -14.34 17.99 -16.76
CA LYS A 354 -15.66 18.55 -16.41
C LYS A 354 -16.76 18.03 -17.34
N GLU A 355 -16.48 17.88 -18.64
CA GLU A 355 -17.45 17.28 -19.60
C GLU A 355 -17.79 15.83 -19.21
N ILE A 356 -16.81 15.06 -18.74
CA ILE A 356 -16.98 13.62 -18.44
C ILE A 356 -17.60 13.40 -17.06
N ARG A 357 -17.06 14.09 -16.05
CA ARG A 357 -17.36 13.80 -14.63
C ARG A 357 -18.35 14.77 -14.02
N GLY A 358 -18.56 15.94 -14.63
CA GLY A 358 -19.31 17.03 -14.03
C GLY A 358 -18.48 17.84 -13.03
N ALA A 359 -19.18 18.56 -12.16
CA ALA A 359 -18.56 19.29 -11.06
C ALA A 359 -18.07 18.30 -9.98
N PRO A 360 -16.90 18.54 -9.36
CA PRO A 360 -16.43 17.72 -8.25
C PRO A 360 -17.38 17.85 -7.04
N ILE A 361 -17.46 16.81 -6.22
CA ILE A 361 -18.26 16.83 -5.00
C ILE A 361 -17.56 17.71 -3.96
N GLU A 362 -18.27 18.74 -3.49
CA GLU A 362 -17.78 19.67 -2.46
C GLU A 362 -18.88 19.95 -1.40
N PRO A 363 -18.55 19.95 -0.10
CA PRO A 363 -17.26 19.53 0.47
C PRO A 363 -17.06 18.01 0.31
N ILE A 364 -15.79 17.57 0.26
CA ILE A 364 -15.47 16.13 0.26
C ILE A 364 -16.13 15.47 1.49
N PRO A 365 -16.94 14.42 1.31
CA PRO A 365 -17.49 13.67 2.45
C PRO A 365 -16.36 13.07 3.30
N ARG A 366 -16.59 12.94 4.61
CA ARG A 366 -15.66 12.22 5.50
C ARG A 366 -15.46 10.78 5.01
N GLU A 367 -14.33 10.17 5.33
CA GLU A 367 -14.19 8.73 5.10
C GLU A 367 -15.23 7.97 5.95
N PRO A 368 -15.91 6.94 5.41
CA PRO A 368 -16.96 6.22 6.14
C PRO A 368 -16.54 5.76 7.52
N TRP A 369 -15.31 5.23 7.67
CA TRP A 369 -14.77 4.82 8.96
C TRP A 369 -14.57 5.99 9.94
N ILE A 370 -14.21 7.18 9.43
CA ILE A 370 -14.09 8.41 10.25
C ILE A 370 -15.47 8.86 10.71
N ALA A 371 -16.46 8.84 9.82
CA ALA A 371 -17.84 9.19 10.14
C ALA A 371 -18.44 8.22 11.19
N ALA A 372 -18.25 6.92 10.99
CA ALA A 372 -18.67 5.88 11.93
C ALA A 372 -17.98 6.03 13.29
N CYS A 373 -16.66 6.28 13.30
CA CYS A 373 -15.91 6.52 14.53
C CYS A 373 -16.40 7.78 15.26
N ALA A 374 -16.61 8.89 14.54
CA ALA A 374 -17.13 10.13 15.11
C ALA A 374 -18.53 9.92 15.73
N SER A 375 -19.43 9.23 15.03
CA SER A 375 -20.77 8.90 15.53
C SER A 375 -20.72 8.06 16.83
N ARG A 376 -19.80 7.08 16.90
CA ARG A 376 -19.57 6.28 18.13
C ARG A 376 -19.01 7.13 19.28
N ILE A 377 -18.15 8.09 18.99
CA ILE A 377 -17.59 9.02 19.98
C ILE A 377 -18.68 9.95 20.51
N GLU A 378 -19.47 10.55 19.62
CA GLU A 378 -20.55 11.50 19.95
C GLU A 378 -21.69 10.85 20.76
N SER A 379 -22.03 9.59 20.46
CA SER A 379 -23.02 8.80 21.22
C SER A 379 -22.48 8.25 22.55
N GLY A 380 -21.16 8.31 22.78
CA GLY A 380 -20.49 7.79 23.97
C GLY A 380 -20.41 8.79 25.14
N ARG A 381 -20.22 8.27 26.37
CA ARG A 381 -19.80 9.12 27.52
C ARG A 381 -18.38 9.67 27.27
N ARG A 382 -18.13 10.91 27.72
CA ARG A 382 -16.95 11.75 27.38
C ARG A 382 -15.55 11.22 27.77
N GLU A 383 -15.44 10.10 28.50
CA GLU A 383 -14.17 9.58 29.05
C GLU A 383 -13.78 8.19 28.52
N ARG A 384 -14.10 7.85 27.27
CA ARG A 384 -13.89 6.49 26.73
C ARG A 384 -12.57 6.33 25.96
N ARG A 385 -11.92 5.18 26.18
CA ARG A 385 -10.64 4.73 25.62
C ARG A 385 -10.85 4.05 24.26
N TYR A 386 -10.53 4.71 23.15
CA TYR A 386 -10.58 4.10 21.81
C TYR A 386 -9.16 3.86 21.28
N GLY A 387 -8.93 2.69 20.68
CA GLY A 387 -7.66 2.38 20.01
C GLY A 387 -7.20 0.95 20.24
N PHE A 388 -5.89 0.77 20.44
CA PHE A 388 -5.26 -0.54 20.58
C PHE A 388 -4.62 -0.72 21.96
N ALA A 389 -4.68 -1.95 22.49
CA ALA A 389 -3.75 -2.39 23.53
C ALA A 389 -2.36 -2.59 22.93
N VAL A 390 -1.31 -2.20 23.66
CA VAL A 390 0.09 -2.36 23.24
C VAL A 390 0.90 -3.03 24.35
N TYR A 391 1.31 -4.28 24.13
CA TYR A 391 2.11 -5.03 25.11
C TYR A 391 3.61 -4.74 24.95
N ARG A 392 4.26 -4.28 26.02
CA ARG A 392 5.72 -4.33 26.15
C ARG A 392 6.14 -5.77 26.38
N LEU A 393 6.78 -6.40 25.40
CA LEU A 393 7.30 -7.77 25.47
C LEU A 393 8.83 -7.81 25.32
N THR A 394 9.49 -6.70 25.66
CA THR A 394 10.94 -6.60 25.73
C THR A 394 11.37 -5.90 27.01
N TYR A 395 12.36 -6.49 27.69
CA TYR A 395 12.68 -6.18 29.09
C TYR A 395 14.17 -5.87 29.33
N GLY A 396 15.01 -5.98 28.30
CA GLY A 396 16.45 -5.71 28.41
C GLY A 396 16.84 -4.23 28.51
N GLN A 397 15.90 -3.32 28.26
CA GLN A 397 16.16 -1.88 28.21
C GLN A 397 15.89 -1.19 29.56
N THR A 398 16.58 -0.08 29.79
CA THR A 398 16.30 0.81 30.91
C THR A 398 14.94 1.52 30.73
N GLU A 399 14.33 1.96 31.83
CA GLU A 399 13.06 2.71 31.77
C GLU A 399 13.18 4.04 30.99
N SER A 400 14.36 4.67 31.01
CA SER A 400 14.63 5.87 30.21
C SER A 400 14.66 5.57 28.71
N GLU A 401 15.31 4.49 28.30
CA GLU A 401 15.32 4.03 26.91
C GLU A 401 13.93 3.63 26.43
N TRP A 402 13.17 2.95 27.29
CA TRP A 402 11.78 2.60 27.04
C TRP A 402 10.89 3.84 26.87
N ALA A 403 11.01 4.83 27.75
CA ALA A 403 10.24 6.07 27.66
C ALA A 403 10.55 6.84 26.36
N GLU A 404 11.81 6.89 25.95
CA GLU A 404 12.21 7.51 24.69
C GLU A 404 11.67 6.75 23.47
N PHE A 405 11.69 5.42 23.52
CA PHE A 405 11.06 4.57 22.50
C PHE A 405 9.55 4.87 22.39
N VAL A 406 8.82 4.84 23.50
CA VAL A 406 7.38 5.13 23.54
C VAL A 406 7.10 6.52 22.96
N ARG A 407 7.89 7.53 23.32
CA ARG A 407 7.76 8.89 22.78
C ARG A 407 7.90 8.92 21.26
N LYS A 408 8.86 8.18 20.69
CA LYS A 408 9.04 8.08 19.22
C LYS A 408 7.87 7.35 18.55
N VAL A 409 7.40 6.25 19.13
CA VAL A 409 6.25 5.50 18.61
C VAL A 409 5.00 6.37 18.60
N GLU A 410 4.68 7.00 19.74
CA GLU A 410 3.50 7.87 19.87
C GLU A 410 3.55 9.03 18.89
N ALA A 411 4.73 9.65 18.70
CA ALA A 411 4.90 10.72 17.71
C ALA A 411 4.68 10.21 16.27
N HIS A 412 5.23 9.04 15.93
CA HIS A 412 5.10 8.44 14.60
C HIS A 412 3.65 8.05 14.29
N VAL A 413 3.00 7.34 15.22
CA VAL A 413 1.61 6.88 15.13
C VAL A 413 0.64 8.08 15.14
N SER A 414 0.95 9.15 15.85
CA SER A 414 0.12 10.35 15.91
C SER A 414 0.21 11.24 14.66
N ASP A 415 1.15 11.03 13.73
CA ASP A 415 1.28 11.87 12.53
C ASP A 415 0.29 11.53 11.40
N TRP A 416 -0.81 10.85 11.71
CA TRP A 416 -1.84 10.46 10.73
C TRP A 416 -2.88 11.56 10.43
N GLY A 417 -3.69 11.33 9.40
CA GLY A 417 -4.88 12.15 9.08
C GLY A 417 -4.65 13.30 8.11
N LYS A 418 -3.40 13.55 7.69
CA LYS A 418 -3.08 14.50 6.61
C LYS A 418 -3.68 14.00 5.30
N GLY A 419 -4.45 14.86 4.62
CA GLY A 419 -5.18 14.52 3.40
C GLY A 419 -6.49 13.75 3.63
N GLN A 420 -6.87 13.45 4.88
CA GLN A 420 -8.10 12.72 5.22
C GLN A 420 -9.17 13.64 5.80
N THR A 421 -10.29 13.78 5.10
CA THR A 421 -11.37 14.69 5.51
C THR A 421 -12.03 14.23 6.81
N GLY A 422 -12.02 15.10 7.82
CA GLY A 422 -12.66 14.85 9.11
C GLY A 422 -11.79 14.14 10.15
N SER A 423 -10.53 13.81 9.83
CA SER A 423 -9.60 13.13 10.75
C SER A 423 -9.42 13.86 12.09
N GLY A 424 -9.39 15.20 12.06
CA GLY A 424 -9.27 16.04 13.26
C GLY A 424 -10.39 15.83 14.29
N ALA A 425 -11.58 15.37 13.88
CA ALA A 425 -12.70 15.12 14.80
C ALA A 425 -12.47 13.89 15.70
N ILE A 426 -11.63 12.94 15.26
CA ILE A 426 -11.43 11.67 15.98
C ILE A 426 -10.00 11.48 16.49
N LYS A 427 -9.03 12.25 15.98
CA LYS A 427 -7.60 12.13 16.29
C LYS A 427 -7.28 12.21 17.78
N ASN A 428 -7.99 13.05 18.53
CA ASN A 428 -7.78 13.20 19.97
C ASN A 428 -8.38 12.05 20.81
N HIS A 429 -9.19 11.19 20.20
CA HIS A 429 -9.86 10.08 20.88
C HIS A 429 -9.15 8.74 20.66
N LEU A 430 -8.35 8.62 19.59
CA LEU A 430 -7.56 7.42 19.33
C LEU A 430 -6.26 7.44 20.14
N ARG A 431 -6.00 6.36 20.89
CA ARG A 431 -4.86 6.22 21.80
C ARG A 431 -4.26 4.81 21.74
N LEU A 432 -2.95 4.74 21.99
CA LEU A 432 -2.29 3.49 22.31
C LEU A 432 -2.37 3.27 23.83
N HIS A 433 -2.83 2.09 24.23
CA HIS A 433 -2.97 1.72 25.63
C HIS A 433 -1.86 0.76 26.02
N TRP A 434 -0.80 1.31 26.59
CA TRP A 434 0.42 0.58 26.94
C TRP A 434 0.20 -0.34 28.14
N LEU A 435 0.60 -1.59 27.99
CA LEU A 435 0.53 -2.66 28.98
C LEU A 435 1.93 -3.25 29.17
N ASN A 436 2.40 -3.31 30.42
CA ASN A 436 3.69 -3.90 30.72
C ASN A 436 3.57 -5.42 30.87
N GLY A 437 3.99 -6.20 29.87
CA GLY A 437 3.86 -7.66 29.90
C GLY A 437 4.49 -8.31 31.14
N LYS A 438 5.58 -7.72 31.66
CA LYS A 438 6.28 -8.20 32.85
C LYS A 438 5.41 -8.15 34.11
N GLU A 439 4.55 -7.14 34.24
CA GLU A 439 3.64 -6.99 35.38
C GLU A 439 2.52 -8.06 35.36
N PHE A 440 2.22 -8.60 34.19
CA PHE A 440 1.22 -9.66 33.99
C PHE A 440 1.85 -11.07 33.96
N GLY A 441 3.14 -11.20 34.28
CA GLY A 441 3.84 -12.49 34.27
C GLY A 441 4.08 -13.06 32.86
N ILE A 442 4.04 -12.24 31.82
CA ILE A 442 4.28 -12.65 30.44
C ILE A 442 5.79 -12.70 30.17
N PRO A 443 6.35 -13.86 29.75
CA PRO A 443 7.77 -13.96 29.39
C PRO A 443 8.16 -13.03 28.23
N GLU A 444 9.44 -12.69 28.13
CA GLU A 444 9.93 -11.82 27.05
C GLU A 444 9.71 -12.48 25.69
N GLY A 445 9.13 -11.74 24.73
CA GLY A 445 8.82 -12.23 23.39
C GLY A 445 7.67 -13.24 23.29
N ASP A 446 6.98 -13.57 24.39
CA ASP A 446 5.91 -14.58 24.38
C ASP A 446 4.57 -14.00 23.89
N ILE A 447 4.35 -14.13 22.58
CA ILE A 447 3.14 -13.65 21.90
C ILE A 447 1.90 -14.45 22.34
N ASP A 448 2.02 -15.76 22.54
CA ASP A 448 0.88 -16.62 22.90
C ASP A 448 0.36 -16.32 24.31
N ALA A 449 1.26 -16.03 25.26
CA ALA A 449 0.87 -15.56 26.58
C ALA A 449 0.18 -14.19 26.53
N SER A 450 0.62 -13.28 25.65
CA SER A 450 -0.06 -12.01 25.44
C SER A 450 -1.46 -12.17 24.83
N ARG A 451 -1.65 -13.11 23.90
CA ARG A 451 -2.96 -13.45 23.31
C ARG A 451 -3.95 -13.93 24.37
N LYS A 452 -3.52 -14.87 25.23
CA LYS A 452 -4.34 -15.39 26.34
C LYS A 452 -4.76 -14.29 27.33
N HIS A 453 -3.83 -13.39 27.65
CA HIS A 453 -4.11 -12.28 28.55
C HIS A 453 -5.06 -11.25 27.89
N PHE A 454 -4.88 -10.97 26.61
CA PHE A 454 -5.77 -10.07 25.86
C PHE A 454 -7.20 -10.61 25.81
N GLU A 455 -7.40 -11.91 25.58
CA GLU A 455 -8.73 -12.54 25.63
C GLU A 455 -9.39 -12.42 27.01
N THR A 456 -8.60 -12.44 28.09
CA THR A 456 -9.12 -12.21 29.45
C THR A 456 -9.60 -10.77 29.63
N ILE A 457 -8.87 -9.79 29.08
CA ILE A 457 -9.24 -8.37 29.14
C ILE A 457 -10.46 -8.06 28.26
N LYS A 458 -10.49 -8.61 27.03
CA LYS A 458 -11.59 -8.44 26.07
C LYS A 458 -12.93 -8.89 26.65
N ASN A 459 -12.93 -9.96 27.44
CA ASN A 459 -14.13 -10.52 28.08
C ASN A 459 -14.45 -9.87 29.44
N SER A 460 -13.64 -8.93 29.93
CA SER A 460 -13.91 -8.21 31.18
C SER A 460 -14.94 -7.08 30.97
N LEU A 461 -15.79 -6.84 31.98
CA LEU A 461 -16.89 -5.85 31.95
C LEU A 461 -16.43 -4.38 32.07
N ASP A 462 -15.13 -4.13 32.28
CA ASP A 462 -14.57 -2.80 32.55
C ASP A 462 -14.10 -2.05 31.26
N ASP A 463 -13.53 -0.85 31.45
CA ASP A 463 -13.01 0.19 30.53
C ASP A 463 -12.43 -0.20 29.15
N TRP A 464 -12.24 -1.49 28.87
CA TRP A 464 -11.62 -2.08 27.68
C TRP A 464 -12.59 -2.44 26.55
N SER A 465 -13.90 -2.37 26.80
CA SER A 465 -14.97 -2.65 25.81
C SER A 465 -14.96 -1.74 24.55
N LYS A 466 -14.02 -0.79 24.46
CA LYS A 466 -13.87 0.18 23.37
C LYS A 466 -12.53 0.09 22.64
N LEU A 467 -11.67 -0.86 23.01
CA LEU A 467 -10.52 -1.24 22.19
C LEU A 467 -10.94 -1.99 20.94
N GLN A 468 -10.05 -2.01 19.94
CA GLN A 468 -10.16 -2.99 18.87
C GLN A 468 -9.94 -4.40 19.39
N VAL A 469 -10.83 -5.30 19.00
CA VAL A 469 -10.87 -6.69 19.47
C VAL A 469 -10.36 -7.70 18.46
N ARG A 470 -10.19 -7.28 17.20
CA ARG A 470 -9.68 -8.11 16.08
C ARG A 470 -8.16 -8.04 15.91
N ALA A 471 -7.52 -7.10 16.59
CA ALA A 471 -6.06 -6.99 16.64
C ALA A 471 -5.63 -6.22 17.89
N PHE A 472 -4.47 -6.59 18.41
CA PHE A 472 -3.73 -5.77 19.37
C PHE A 472 -2.27 -5.64 18.92
N LEU A 473 -1.51 -4.77 19.59
CA LEU A 473 -0.12 -4.52 19.25
C LEU A 473 0.81 -5.07 20.33
N ALA A 474 2.02 -5.45 19.92
CA ALA A 474 3.10 -5.86 20.81
C ALA A 474 4.42 -5.22 20.37
N VAL A 475 5.32 -5.09 21.33
CA VAL A 475 6.69 -4.58 21.14
C VAL A 475 7.67 -5.65 21.57
N ASP A 476 8.22 -6.34 20.57
CA ASP A 476 9.36 -7.23 20.72
C ASP A 476 10.69 -6.44 20.57
N SER A 477 11.80 -7.16 20.67
CA SER A 477 13.14 -6.57 20.51
C SER A 477 13.36 -5.95 19.13
N ALA A 478 12.75 -6.51 18.07
CA ALA A 478 12.84 -5.98 16.70
C ALA A 478 12.10 -4.65 16.56
N CYS A 479 10.90 -4.54 17.13
CA CYS A 479 10.12 -3.29 17.17
C CYS A 479 10.92 -2.21 17.90
N PHE A 480 11.46 -2.53 19.09
CA PHE A 480 12.31 -1.59 19.84
C PHE A 480 13.51 -1.11 19.01
N ALA A 481 14.25 -2.05 18.41
CA ALA A 481 15.41 -1.74 17.59
C ALA A 481 15.08 -0.91 16.34
N SER A 482 13.89 -1.07 15.75
CA SER A 482 13.45 -0.30 14.57
C SER A 482 13.32 1.21 14.81
N TYR A 483 13.10 1.63 16.06
CA TYR A 483 12.97 3.04 16.45
C TYR A 483 14.23 3.62 17.12
N THR A 484 15.15 2.75 17.55
CA THR A 484 16.30 3.13 18.38
C THR A 484 17.64 2.90 17.71
N THR A 485 17.68 2.08 16.65
CA THR A 485 18.90 1.70 15.94
C THR A 485 18.72 1.81 14.42
N ASN A 486 19.82 1.62 13.66
CA ASN A 486 19.80 1.56 12.20
C ASN A 486 19.72 0.13 11.63
N SER A 487 19.49 -0.88 12.48
CA SER A 487 19.54 -2.30 12.07
C SER A 487 18.48 -2.68 11.04
N TYR A 488 17.38 -1.92 10.99
CA TYR A 488 16.27 -2.17 10.08
C TYR A 488 16.17 -1.15 8.95
N SER A 489 17.15 -0.24 8.83
CA SER A 489 17.15 0.82 7.82
C SER A 489 17.37 0.29 6.39
N ALA A 490 16.95 1.06 5.39
CA ALA A 490 17.24 0.78 3.99
C ALA A 490 18.76 0.72 3.73
N VAL A 491 19.25 -0.46 3.34
CA VAL A 491 20.69 -0.72 3.12
C VAL A 491 21.20 -0.25 1.76
N THR A 492 20.32 0.09 0.82
CA THR A 492 20.72 0.60 -0.51
C THR A 492 19.84 1.77 -0.94
N SER A 493 20.36 2.62 -1.82
CA SER A 493 19.61 3.75 -2.40
C SER A 493 18.47 3.35 -3.33
N ARG A 494 18.37 2.07 -3.71
CA ARG A 494 17.29 1.52 -4.54
C ARG A 494 16.03 1.22 -3.73
N LEU A 495 16.18 1.03 -2.43
CA LEU A 495 15.07 0.83 -1.51
C LEU A 495 14.48 2.18 -1.10
N ILE A 496 13.15 2.27 -1.00
CA ILE A 496 12.48 3.46 -0.50
C ILE A 496 12.72 3.54 1.01
N PRO A 497 13.40 4.57 1.54
CA PRO A 497 13.71 4.64 2.96
C PRO A 497 12.49 4.57 3.87
N GLY A 498 11.35 5.15 3.44
CA GLY A 498 10.10 5.10 4.20
C GLY A 498 9.49 3.72 4.36
N ASP A 499 9.85 2.73 3.54
CA ASP A 499 9.42 1.33 3.74
C ASP A 499 10.14 0.68 4.95
N PHE A 500 11.25 1.28 5.39
CA PHE A 500 12.12 0.79 6.45
C PHE A 500 12.04 1.67 7.70
N ALA A 501 10.95 2.43 7.85
CA ALA A 501 10.66 3.21 9.04
C ALA A 501 10.29 2.31 10.24
N GLY A 502 10.12 2.93 11.42
CA GLY A 502 9.81 2.21 12.64
C GLY A 502 8.47 1.45 12.57
N PHE A 503 8.44 0.23 13.09
CA PHE A 503 7.30 -0.67 13.01
C PHE A 503 6.93 -1.26 14.37
N LEU A 504 5.68 -1.75 14.46
CA LEU A 504 5.12 -2.46 15.61
C LEU A 504 4.67 -3.86 15.18
N LEU A 505 4.51 -4.79 16.13
CA LEU A 505 3.98 -6.11 15.87
C LEU A 505 2.46 -6.08 16.04
N ALA A 506 1.70 -6.31 14.99
CA ALA A 506 0.26 -6.52 15.07
C ALA A 506 -0.03 -8.01 15.26
N VAL A 507 -0.87 -8.34 16.22
CA VAL A 507 -1.18 -9.70 16.64
C VAL A 507 -2.67 -9.96 16.47
N ASP A 508 -2.99 -11.09 15.84
CA ASP A 508 -4.35 -11.61 15.74
C ASP A 508 -4.69 -12.35 17.05
N PRO A 509 -5.69 -11.87 17.80
CA PRO A 509 -6.08 -12.47 19.06
C PRO A 509 -6.81 -13.81 18.89
N GLU A 510 -7.39 -14.07 17.73
CA GLU A 510 -8.23 -15.24 17.46
C GLU A 510 -7.49 -16.35 16.68
N PHE A 511 -6.25 -16.08 16.24
CA PHE A 511 -5.43 -17.05 15.52
C PHE A 511 -5.12 -18.31 16.35
N ASP A 512 -5.46 -19.47 15.79
CA ASP A 512 -5.15 -20.78 16.35
C ASP A 512 -3.92 -21.40 15.67
N SER A 513 -2.81 -21.47 16.40
CA SER A 513 -1.55 -22.04 15.90
C SER A 513 -1.63 -23.53 15.57
N LYS A 514 -2.63 -24.27 16.08
CA LYS A 514 -2.81 -25.70 15.80
C LYS A 514 -3.51 -25.96 14.48
N ASN A 515 -4.56 -25.19 14.20
CA ASN A 515 -5.35 -25.33 12.99
C ASN A 515 -4.77 -24.50 11.83
N GLY A 516 -3.91 -23.53 12.14
CA GLY A 516 -3.37 -22.60 11.16
C GLY A 516 -4.45 -21.66 10.65
N SER A 517 -4.18 -21.02 9.51
CA SER A 517 -5.13 -20.09 8.92
C SER A 517 -6.15 -20.78 8.03
N GLU A 518 -7.42 -20.35 8.11
CA GLU A 518 -8.50 -20.87 7.26
C GLU A 518 -8.27 -20.58 5.77
N SER A 519 -7.52 -19.52 5.46
CA SER A 519 -7.19 -19.08 4.08
C SER A 519 -5.69 -19.22 3.77
N ALA A 520 -5.08 -20.32 4.20
CA ALA A 520 -3.64 -20.56 4.03
C ALA A 520 -3.16 -20.53 2.57
N ASP A 521 -4.04 -20.77 1.59
CA ASP A 521 -3.78 -20.64 0.16
C ASP A 521 -3.72 -19.17 -0.31
N GLU A 522 -4.50 -18.29 0.31
CA GLU A 522 -4.49 -16.85 0.04
C GLU A 522 -3.44 -16.08 0.85
N SER A 523 -2.97 -16.66 1.96
CA SER A 523 -1.99 -16.05 2.87
C SER A 523 -0.93 -17.04 3.37
N PRO A 524 -0.10 -17.57 2.45
CA PRO A 524 0.86 -18.61 2.78
C PRO A 524 1.90 -18.16 3.81
N GLY A 525 2.06 -18.94 4.88
CA GLY A 525 3.05 -18.68 5.94
C GLY A 525 2.63 -17.63 6.96
N TYR A 526 1.35 -17.29 7.07
CA TYR A 526 0.85 -16.41 8.12
C TYR A 526 0.83 -17.12 9.49
N GLU A 527 1.41 -16.50 10.52
CA GLU A 527 1.59 -17.07 11.86
C GLU A 527 0.75 -16.35 12.94
N GLY A 528 -0.36 -15.70 12.55
CA GLY A 528 -1.22 -14.98 13.49
C GLY A 528 -0.66 -13.66 13.99
N HIS A 529 0.44 -13.17 13.38
CA HIS A 529 1.02 -11.88 13.68
C HIS A 529 1.86 -11.39 12.49
N MET A 530 2.02 -10.08 12.37
CA MET A 530 2.90 -9.47 11.37
C MET A 530 3.37 -8.08 11.80
N ARG A 531 4.47 -7.59 11.23
CA ARG A 531 4.96 -6.23 11.51
C ARG A 531 4.24 -5.21 10.63
N ILE A 532 3.96 -4.03 11.17
CA ILE A 532 3.30 -2.92 10.48
C ILE A 532 3.99 -1.59 10.79
N LEU A 533 4.13 -0.72 9.80
CA LEU A 533 4.66 0.64 10.02
C LEU A 533 3.81 1.42 11.04
N GLY A 534 4.47 2.21 11.89
CA GLY A 534 3.77 3.06 12.87
C GLY A 534 2.76 4.02 12.21
N SER A 535 3.08 4.60 11.05
CA SER A 535 2.21 5.49 10.28
C SER A 535 0.91 4.83 9.78
N LEU A 536 0.84 3.50 9.79
CA LEU A 536 -0.29 2.71 9.28
C LEU A 536 -1.24 2.20 10.37
N VAL A 537 -0.91 2.38 11.65
CA VAL A 537 -1.73 1.90 12.78
C VAL A 537 -3.16 2.44 12.70
N TRP A 538 -3.34 3.74 12.41
CA TRP A 538 -4.67 4.33 12.30
C TRP A 538 -5.22 4.34 10.88
N SER A 539 -4.36 4.66 9.90
CA SER A 539 -4.77 4.89 8.52
C SER A 539 -5.13 3.60 7.77
N ASP A 540 -4.57 2.46 8.18
CA ASP A 540 -4.81 1.14 7.58
C ASP A 540 -5.37 0.13 8.58
N LEU A 541 -4.63 -0.15 9.67
CA LEU A 541 -5.01 -1.24 10.57
C LEU A 541 -6.35 -0.93 11.26
N TYR A 542 -6.45 0.19 11.94
CA TYR A 542 -7.70 0.57 12.61
C TYR A 542 -8.84 0.82 11.63
N SER A 543 -8.58 1.52 10.51
CA SER A 543 -9.60 1.91 9.54
C SER A 543 -10.22 0.69 8.86
N LEU A 544 -9.42 -0.26 8.38
CA LEU A 544 -9.90 -1.44 7.67
C LEU A 544 -10.49 -2.50 8.60
N LEU A 545 -9.98 -2.63 9.84
CA LEU A 545 -10.65 -3.46 10.86
C LEU A 545 -12.03 -2.90 11.23
N LEU A 546 -12.12 -1.57 11.40
CA LEU A 546 -13.38 -0.90 11.73
C LEU A 546 -14.41 -1.03 10.59
N SER A 547 -13.96 -0.94 9.34
CA SER A 547 -14.77 -1.13 8.13
C SER A 547 -15.00 -2.61 7.78
N GLN A 548 -14.46 -3.54 8.56
CA GLN A 548 -14.56 -4.99 8.33
C GLN A 548 -14.07 -5.43 6.93
N THR A 549 -13.01 -4.79 6.44
CA THR A 549 -12.48 -4.98 5.08
C THR A 549 -11.33 -5.98 5.02
N ALA A 550 -10.46 -5.96 6.03
CA ALA A 550 -9.27 -6.79 6.09
C ALA A 550 -8.88 -7.04 7.55
N ASP A 551 -8.71 -8.31 7.88
CA ASP A 551 -7.94 -8.89 8.98
C ASP A 551 -6.45 -8.96 8.66
N LEU A 552 -5.65 -9.22 9.70
CA LEU A 552 -4.19 -9.27 9.63
C LEU A 552 -3.67 -10.27 8.58
N GLU A 553 -4.37 -11.39 8.41
CA GLU A 553 -4.07 -12.39 7.38
C GLU A 553 -4.04 -11.76 5.97
N GLU A 554 -4.97 -10.87 5.62
CA GLU A 554 -5.03 -10.33 4.25
C GLU A 554 -3.95 -9.29 3.95
N TYR A 555 -3.32 -8.70 4.97
CA TYR A 555 -2.16 -7.84 4.81
C TYR A 555 -0.87 -8.63 4.59
N TRP A 556 -0.80 -9.86 5.12
CA TRP A 556 0.43 -10.67 5.14
C TRP A 556 1.06 -10.86 3.75
N PRO A 557 0.31 -11.18 2.68
CA PRO A 557 0.88 -11.27 1.33
C PRO A 557 1.52 -9.99 0.76
N LEU A 558 1.21 -8.84 1.34
CA LEU A 558 1.81 -7.54 0.99
C LEU A 558 3.06 -7.26 1.84
N ALA A 559 3.16 -7.89 3.02
CA ALA A 559 4.29 -7.77 3.94
C ALA A 559 5.38 -8.83 3.69
N SER A 560 5.01 -10.05 3.30
CA SER A 560 5.87 -11.23 3.28
C SER A 560 7.09 -11.11 2.37
N GLU A 561 6.99 -10.33 1.29
CA GLU A 561 8.11 -10.04 0.40
C GLU A 561 9.02 -8.91 0.89
N HIS A 562 8.56 -8.07 1.83
CA HIS A 562 9.39 -7.01 2.39
C HIS A 562 10.63 -7.62 3.09
N PRO A 563 11.83 -7.05 2.96
CA PRO A 563 13.04 -7.65 3.52
C PRO A 563 13.05 -7.83 5.05
N ASN A 564 12.18 -7.11 5.74
CA ASN A 564 11.99 -7.22 7.20
C ASN A 564 10.58 -7.76 7.55
N MET A 565 9.83 -8.28 6.57
CA MET A 565 8.45 -8.78 6.72
C MET A 565 7.50 -7.76 7.37
N VAL A 566 7.52 -6.53 6.87
CA VAL A 566 6.74 -5.40 7.40
C VAL A 566 5.69 -5.01 6.37
N TYR A 567 4.45 -4.84 6.81
CA TYR A 567 3.40 -4.21 6.02
C TYR A 567 3.64 -2.71 5.96
N VAL A 568 3.84 -2.21 4.74
CA VAL A 568 4.19 -0.81 4.44
C VAL A 568 3.11 -0.07 3.63
N GLY A 569 1.88 -0.58 3.66
CA GLY A 569 0.75 -0.09 2.87
C GLY A 569 0.52 -0.94 1.61
N PRO A 570 -0.42 -0.55 0.74
CA PRO A 570 -0.54 -1.15 -0.59
C PRO A 570 0.80 -1.16 -1.31
N THR A 571 1.16 -2.27 -1.95
CA THR A 571 2.47 -2.43 -2.62
C THR A 571 2.33 -2.37 -4.13
N ILE A 572 3.34 -1.81 -4.80
CA ILE A 572 3.40 -1.78 -6.27
C ILE A 572 4.38 -2.82 -6.83
N PRO A 573 4.21 -3.27 -8.09
CA PRO A 573 5.03 -4.32 -8.70
C PRO A 573 6.53 -4.04 -8.63
N TRP A 574 6.94 -2.80 -8.90
CA TRP A 574 8.36 -2.44 -8.90
C TRP A 574 9.01 -2.48 -7.53
N GLN A 575 8.27 -2.10 -6.49
CA GLN A 575 8.71 -2.18 -5.10
C GLN A 575 8.94 -3.64 -4.69
N ARG A 576 7.96 -4.51 -4.96
CA ARG A 576 8.05 -5.96 -4.73
C ARG A 576 9.20 -6.60 -5.50
N TYR A 577 9.39 -6.23 -6.76
CA TYR A 577 10.50 -6.70 -7.58
C TYR A 577 11.86 -6.37 -6.94
N ILE A 578 12.04 -5.15 -6.46
CA ILE A 578 13.28 -4.73 -5.79
C ILE A 578 13.49 -5.51 -4.49
N TRP A 579 12.45 -5.69 -3.69
CA TRP A 579 12.54 -6.48 -2.46
C TRP A 579 12.92 -7.93 -2.72
N LYS A 580 12.28 -8.57 -3.71
CA LYS A 580 12.63 -9.94 -4.10
C LYS A 580 14.11 -10.05 -4.49
N LYS A 581 14.61 -9.14 -5.34
CA LYS A 581 16.04 -9.11 -5.71
C LYS A 581 16.95 -8.89 -4.52
N HIS A 582 16.54 -8.07 -3.56
CA HIS A 582 17.28 -7.84 -2.33
C HIS A 582 17.31 -9.08 -1.43
N ASN A 583 16.17 -9.77 -1.29
CA ASN A 583 16.08 -11.02 -0.54
C ASN A 583 16.89 -12.14 -1.20
N ASP A 584 16.82 -12.28 -2.52
CA ASP A 584 17.63 -13.24 -3.29
C ASP A 584 19.12 -13.03 -2.99
N MET A 585 19.58 -11.76 -2.99
CA MET A 585 20.96 -11.42 -2.65
C MET A 585 21.31 -11.75 -1.20
N ARG A 586 20.44 -11.43 -0.24
CA ARG A 586 20.62 -11.79 1.19
C ARG A 586 20.73 -13.31 1.36
N TRP A 587 19.88 -14.08 0.70
CA TRP A 587 19.88 -15.54 0.78
C TRP A 587 21.11 -16.17 0.14
N ASN A 588 21.58 -15.65 -0.99
CA ASN A 588 22.81 -16.11 -1.62
C ASN A 588 24.02 -15.88 -0.70
N ILE A 589 24.09 -14.69 -0.09
CA ILE A 589 25.13 -14.38 0.90
C ILE A 589 25.06 -15.35 2.08
N LEU A 590 23.89 -15.52 2.69
CA LEU A 590 23.74 -16.40 3.85
C LEU A 590 24.12 -17.85 3.53
N ARG A 591 23.71 -18.38 2.37
CA ARG A 591 24.12 -19.71 1.90
C ARG A 591 25.62 -19.83 1.75
N ALA A 592 26.26 -18.85 1.12
CA ALA A 592 27.71 -18.83 0.98
C ALA A 592 28.42 -18.84 2.35
N VAL A 593 27.92 -18.06 3.32
CA VAL A 593 28.46 -18.04 4.69
C VAL A 593 28.29 -19.41 5.36
N VAL A 594 27.10 -20.00 5.27
CA VAL A 594 26.84 -21.34 5.85
C VAL A 594 27.72 -22.39 5.20
N ASP A 595 27.90 -22.37 3.89
CA ASP A 595 28.78 -23.30 3.17
C ASP A 595 30.25 -23.11 3.52
N TYR A 596 30.69 -21.86 3.70
CA TYR A 596 32.03 -21.55 4.18
C TYR A 596 32.27 -22.10 5.60
N VAL A 597 31.32 -21.92 6.51
CA VAL A 597 31.39 -22.44 7.89
C VAL A 597 31.39 -23.97 7.89
N LYS A 598 30.56 -24.61 7.07
CA LYS A 598 30.54 -26.07 6.91
C LYS A 598 31.86 -26.62 6.37
N ARG A 599 32.50 -25.90 5.44
CA ARG A 599 33.81 -26.29 4.85
C ARG A 599 34.99 -25.97 5.78
N ASN A 600 34.82 -25.03 6.72
CA ASN A 600 35.85 -24.62 7.67
C ASN A 600 35.32 -24.68 9.11
N PRO A 601 35.09 -25.89 9.66
CA PRO A 601 34.50 -26.07 10.99
C PRO A 601 35.35 -25.52 12.15
N GLY A 602 36.59 -25.08 11.89
CA GLY A 602 37.47 -24.43 12.86
C GLY A 602 37.26 -22.92 13.03
N VAL A 603 36.35 -22.28 12.27
CA VAL A 603 36.05 -20.85 12.42
C VAL A 603 34.98 -20.66 13.52
N PRO A 604 35.25 -19.88 14.59
CA PRO A 604 34.26 -19.63 15.63
C PRO A 604 33.03 -18.97 15.03
N THR A 605 31.88 -19.63 15.13
CA THR A 605 30.59 -19.01 14.83
C THR A 605 30.35 -17.94 15.89
N THR A 606 30.16 -16.68 15.50
CA THR A 606 29.67 -15.63 16.40
C THR A 606 28.35 -16.12 17.01
N GLN A 607 28.40 -16.51 18.29
CA GLN A 607 27.20 -16.83 19.03
C GLN A 607 26.32 -15.58 19.08
N ALA A 608 25.05 -15.73 18.73
CA ALA A 608 24.02 -14.76 19.09
C ALA A 608 24.13 -14.47 20.60
N PRO A 609 23.91 -13.22 21.06
CA PRO A 609 24.13 -12.86 22.45
C PRO A 609 23.17 -13.66 23.34
N ARG A 610 23.70 -14.73 23.95
CA ARG A 610 23.08 -15.36 25.11
C ARG A 610 23.24 -14.40 26.26
N ALA A 611 22.13 -13.89 26.78
CA ALA A 611 22.08 -13.27 28.10
C ALA A 611 22.59 -14.28 29.13
N GLN A 612 23.84 -14.15 29.54
CA GLN A 612 24.37 -14.87 30.69
C GLN A 612 23.96 -14.10 31.95
N GLY A 613 23.00 -14.66 32.67
CA GLY A 613 22.71 -14.28 34.04
C GLY A 613 23.89 -14.63 34.93
N THR A 614 24.50 -13.62 35.54
CA THR A 614 25.55 -13.80 36.54
C THR A 614 24.89 -13.97 37.91
N LEU A 615 24.87 -15.21 38.42
CA LEU A 615 24.74 -15.49 39.84
C LEU A 615 26.12 -15.92 40.37
N ALA A 616 26.80 -15.03 41.09
CA ALA A 616 27.80 -15.33 42.12
C ALA A 616 28.11 -14.02 42.86
N ALA A 617 27.54 -13.83 44.05
CA ALA A 617 28.13 -14.19 45.35
C ALA A 617 28.91 -13.02 45.98
N ILE A 618 28.29 -12.48 47.02
CA ILE A 618 28.75 -11.42 47.91
C ILE A 618 29.96 -11.92 48.73
N SER A 619 31.02 -11.11 48.81
CA SER A 619 31.78 -10.92 50.06
C SER A 619 32.56 -9.62 50.05
N GLN A 620 32.48 -8.95 51.21
CA GLN A 620 32.95 -7.60 51.52
C GLN A 620 34.46 -7.57 51.75
N THR A 621 35.13 -6.45 51.46
CA THR A 621 35.85 -5.63 52.46
C THR A 621 36.43 -4.35 51.84
N ALA A 622 36.47 -3.31 52.66
CA ALA A 622 36.68 -1.90 52.37
C ALA A 622 38.17 -1.50 52.18
N ALA A 623 38.42 -0.39 51.47
CA ALA A 623 38.98 0.85 52.06
C ALA A 623 39.22 1.95 51.01
N ALA A 624 39.15 3.18 51.49
CA ALA A 624 39.11 4.48 50.81
C ALA A 624 40.34 4.86 49.97
N SER A 625 40.16 5.76 48.99
CA SER A 625 40.69 7.14 49.03
C SER A 625 40.31 7.98 47.79
N THR A 626 39.96 9.23 48.08
CA THR A 626 39.64 10.40 47.26
C THR A 626 40.68 10.81 46.21
N THR A 627 40.25 11.31 45.03
CA THR A 627 40.45 12.69 44.51
C THR A 627 40.03 12.85 43.03
N THR A 628 39.37 13.97 42.72
CA THR A 628 39.07 14.58 41.40
C THR A 628 40.01 15.77 41.14
N PRO A 629 40.01 16.47 39.97
CA PRO A 629 39.88 16.05 38.57
C PRO A 629 40.95 16.73 37.66
N THR A 630 41.31 16.14 36.51
CA THR A 630 42.00 16.90 35.43
C THR A 630 41.75 16.28 34.05
N ASN A 631 41.34 17.14 33.11
CA ASN A 631 41.32 16.93 31.67
C ASN A 631 42.12 18.09 31.05
N PRO A 632 42.61 18.06 29.79
CA PRO A 632 42.77 16.94 28.86
C PRO A 632 44.20 16.86 28.27
N ALA A 633 44.67 15.67 27.89
CA ALA A 633 45.84 15.53 27.04
C ALA A 633 45.56 14.55 25.90
N ILE A 634 45.75 15.04 24.68
CA ILE A 634 45.73 14.30 23.42
C ILE A 634 46.83 13.24 23.43
N PRO A 635 46.55 11.97 23.05
CA PRO A 635 47.57 11.08 22.55
C PRO A 635 47.43 10.88 21.03
N THR A 636 48.54 11.17 20.35
CA THR A 636 48.92 10.81 18.99
C THR A 636 48.73 9.31 18.73
N PRO A 637 48.38 8.89 17.50
CA PRO A 637 48.04 7.50 17.21
C PRO A 637 49.30 6.64 17.07
N THR A 638 49.40 5.59 17.89
CA THR A 638 50.33 4.47 17.65
C THR A 638 49.56 3.16 17.65
N ALA A 639 49.34 2.70 16.42
CA ALA A 639 49.71 1.40 15.89
C ALA A 639 48.99 0.10 16.37
N HIS A 640 48.51 -0.60 15.34
CA HIS A 640 48.23 -2.04 15.25
C HIS A 640 47.10 -2.59 16.12
N THR A 641 45.88 -2.44 15.64
CA THR A 641 44.88 -3.49 15.84
C THR A 641 45.39 -4.73 15.12
N GLU A 642 45.75 -5.78 15.86
CA GLU A 642 45.86 -7.13 15.31
C GLU A 642 44.55 -7.41 14.57
N GLN A 643 44.59 -7.37 13.24
CA GLN A 643 43.49 -7.81 12.41
C GLN A 643 43.33 -9.30 12.64
N ASP A 644 42.17 -9.71 13.16
CA ASP A 644 41.80 -11.12 13.22
C ASP A 644 41.95 -11.71 11.80
N PRO A 645 42.86 -12.67 11.58
CA PRO A 645 43.09 -13.26 10.25
C PRO A 645 41.81 -13.87 9.66
N ASN A 646 40.82 -14.19 10.50
CA ASN A 646 39.51 -14.68 10.07
C ASN A 646 38.65 -13.59 9.38
N HIS A 647 38.82 -12.31 9.73
CA HIS A 647 38.02 -11.21 9.17
C HIS A 647 38.43 -10.91 7.71
N GLY A 648 39.73 -11.01 7.41
CA GLY A 648 40.26 -10.89 6.04
C GLY A 648 39.83 -12.03 5.12
N ALA A 649 39.89 -13.28 5.62
CA ALA A 649 39.46 -14.45 4.86
C ALA A 649 37.96 -14.42 4.50
N PHE A 650 37.13 -14.03 5.47
CA PHE A 650 35.68 -13.92 5.26
C PHE A 650 35.31 -12.80 4.28
N ARG A 651 35.95 -11.63 4.38
CA ARG A 651 35.76 -10.52 3.42
C ARG A 651 36.13 -10.93 2.00
N THR A 652 37.28 -11.59 1.83
CA THR A 652 37.74 -12.09 0.53
C THR A 652 36.77 -13.09 -0.07
N PHE A 653 36.28 -14.04 0.74
CA PHE A 653 35.26 -15.00 0.31
C PHE A 653 33.96 -14.31 -0.13
N MET A 654 33.45 -13.36 0.66
CA MET A 654 32.23 -12.60 0.34
C MET A 654 32.33 -11.82 -0.97
N LEU A 655 33.48 -11.19 -1.21
CA LEU A 655 33.73 -10.43 -2.44
C LEU A 655 33.89 -11.36 -3.65
N LEU A 656 34.51 -12.53 -3.51
CA LEU A 656 34.60 -13.53 -4.58
C LEU A 656 33.23 -14.08 -4.98
N GLU A 657 32.35 -14.36 -4.01
CA GLU A 657 31.00 -14.83 -4.30
C GLU A 657 30.13 -13.73 -4.92
N PHE A 658 30.25 -12.49 -4.46
CA PHE A 658 29.59 -11.35 -5.08
C PHE A 658 30.07 -11.10 -6.51
N GLN A 659 31.37 -11.28 -6.77
CA GLN A 659 31.94 -11.21 -8.12
C GLN A 659 31.36 -12.29 -9.03
N ARG A 660 31.30 -13.54 -8.58
CA ARG A 660 30.72 -14.67 -9.34
C ARG A 660 29.26 -14.41 -9.69
N TYR A 661 28.47 -13.95 -8.73
CA TYR A 661 27.08 -13.57 -8.94
C TYR A 661 26.94 -12.50 -10.04
N LEU A 662 27.78 -11.46 -10.02
CA LEU A 662 27.73 -10.40 -11.03
C LEU A 662 28.06 -10.92 -12.44
N ARG A 663 28.97 -11.89 -12.58
CA ARG A 663 29.27 -12.51 -13.88
C ARG A 663 28.08 -13.31 -14.41
N GLN A 664 27.45 -14.12 -13.56
CA GLN A 664 26.27 -14.93 -13.93
C GLN A 664 25.05 -14.09 -14.32
N GLN A 665 24.95 -12.85 -13.84
CA GLN A 665 23.85 -11.92 -14.19
C GLN A 665 24.17 -11.04 -15.41
N GLY A 666 25.22 -11.36 -16.19
CA GLY A 666 25.60 -10.56 -17.36
C GLY A 666 26.11 -9.17 -16.98
N HIS A 667 26.78 -9.03 -15.83
CA HIS A 667 27.40 -7.78 -15.39
C HIS A 667 28.93 -7.89 -15.28
N PRO A 668 29.65 -8.29 -16.35
CA PRO A 668 31.09 -8.54 -16.32
C PRO A 668 31.91 -7.31 -15.89
N ARG A 669 31.50 -6.11 -16.33
CA ARG A 669 32.12 -4.84 -15.91
C ARG A 669 32.07 -4.61 -14.41
N ARG A 670 30.94 -4.90 -13.77
CA ARG A 670 30.79 -4.75 -12.32
C ARG A 670 31.56 -5.84 -11.58
N ALA A 671 31.60 -7.06 -12.13
CA ALA A 671 32.42 -8.14 -11.59
C ALA A 671 33.93 -7.81 -11.65
N ALA A 672 34.40 -7.18 -12.72
CA ALA A 672 35.79 -6.73 -12.84
C ALA A 672 36.13 -5.63 -11.80
N MET A 673 35.18 -4.75 -11.45
CA MET A 673 35.40 -3.77 -10.38
C MET A 673 35.56 -4.41 -8.99
N VAL A 674 34.99 -5.59 -8.76
CA VAL A 674 35.15 -6.32 -7.49
C VAL A 674 36.57 -6.87 -7.33
N ASP A 675 37.33 -7.07 -8.42
CA ASP A 675 38.75 -7.46 -8.34
C ASP A 675 39.60 -6.42 -7.61
N GLU A 676 39.23 -5.14 -7.74
CA GLU A 676 39.92 -4.08 -6.99
C GLU A 676 39.53 -4.12 -5.51
N LEU A 677 38.25 -4.36 -5.20
CA LEU A 677 37.79 -4.49 -3.83
C LEU A 677 38.44 -5.69 -3.10
N LEU A 678 38.76 -6.76 -3.82
CA LEU A 678 39.49 -7.93 -3.33
C LEU A 678 40.95 -7.63 -2.97
N ARG A 679 41.56 -6.61 -3.59
CA ARG A 679 42.97 -6.23 -3.40
C ARG A 679 43.17 -5.15 -2.33
N ILE A 680 42.12 -4.38 -2.05
CA ILE A 680 42.12 -3.29 -1.06
C ILE A 680 42.14 -3.86 0.36
N GLN A 681 43.06 -3.33 1.19
CA GLN A 681 43.06 -3.59 2.63
C GLN A 681 41.94 -2.80 3.33
N PRO A 682 41.44 -3.26 4.50
CA PRO A 682 40.49 -2.47 5.29
C PRO A 682 41.09 -1.08 5.58
N ASN A 683 40.41 -0.02 5.11
CA ASN A 683 40.75 1.42 5.20
C ASN A 683 41.58 2.03 4.05
N GLU A 684 41.80 1.30 2.95
CA GLU A 684 42.42 1.84 1.74
C GLU A 684 41.33 2.22 0.71
N GLU A 685 41.45 3.38 0.06
CA GLU A 685 40.49 3.82 -0.96
C GLU A 685 40.76 3.13 -2.31
N PRO A 686 39.72 2.82 -3.10
CA PRO A 686 39.91 2.20 -4.41
C PRO A 686 40.68 3.09 -5.39
N ASP A 687 41.71 2.53 -6.03
CA ASP A 687 42.44 3.22 -7.10
C ASP A 687 41.54 3.37 -8.34
N VAL A 688 41.08 4.60 -8.56
CA VAL A 688 40.19 4.96 -9.68
C VAL A 688 40.84 4.72 -11.04
N GLY A 689 42.17 4.85 -11.15
CA GLY A 689 42.92 4.57 -12.37
C GLY A 689 42.91 3.09 -12.70
N ARG A 690 43.14 2.24 -11.69
CA ARG A 690 43.11 0.78 -11.83
C ARG A 690 41.71 0.23 -12.07
N LEU A 691 40.68 0.80 -11.43
CA LEU A 691 39.27 0.48 -11.73
C LEU A 691 38.92 0.78 -13.20
N ARG A 692 39.38 1.91 -13.73
CA ARG A 692 39.17 2.25 -15.14
C ARG A 692 39.89 1.27 -16.07
N GLN A 693 41.09 0.84 -15.71
CA GLN A 693 41.84 -0.17 -16.44
C GLN A 693 41.13 -1.53 -16.43
N LEU A 694 40.68 -2.03 -15.28
CA LEU A 694 39.93 -3.30 -15.17
C LEU A 694 38.65 -3.31 -16.01
N VAL A 695 37.95 -2.19 -16.10
CA VAL A 695 36.76 -2.05 -16.96
C VAL A 695 37.13 -2.04 -18.45
N ASN A 696 38.25 -1.40 -18.81
CA ASN A 696 38.73 -1.37 -20.19
C ASN A 696 39.22 -2.75 -20.64
N ASP A 697 40.01 -3.44 -19.81
CA ASP A 697 40.49 -4.81 -20.04
C ASP A 697 39.31 -5.77 -20.20
N GLU A 698 38.26 -5.62 -19.38
CA GLU A 698 37.05 -6.43 -19.51
C GLU A 698 36.26 -6.09 -20.77
N ASN A 699 36.22 -4.82 -21.20
CA ASN A 699 35.61 -4.45 -22.49
C ASN A 699 36.36 -5.08 -23.66
N GLU A 700 37.69 -5.08 -23.63
CA GLU A 700 38.52 -5.71 -24.65
C GLU A 700 38.32 -7.22 -24.69
N ARG A 701 38.21 -7.88 -23.52
CA ARG A 701 37.87 -9.33 -23.45
C ARG A 701 36.50 -9.63 -24.03
N GLN A 702 35.49 -8.84 -23.71
CA GLN A 702 34.13 -9.04 -24.23
C GLN A 702 34.08 -8.80 -25.75
N GLU A 703 34.81 -7.80 -26.24
CA GLU A 703 34.93 -7.52 -27.68
C GLU A 703 35.70 -8.63 -28.42
N GLN A 704 36.77 -9.16 -27.82
CA GLN A 704 37.50 -10.28 -28.37
C GLN A 704 36.63 -11.54 -28.43
N ARG A 705 35.85 -11.83 -27.38
CA ARG A 705 34.87 -12.94 -27.38
C ARG A 705 33.82 -12.81 -28.48
N ARG A 706 33.30 -11.60 -28.72
CA ARG A 706 32.38 -11.34 -29.85
C ARG A 706 33.04 -11.61 -31.19
N ARG A 707 34.32 -11.26 -31.36
CA ARG A 707 35.09 -11.57 -32.59
C ARG A 707 35.32 -13.07 -32.77
N ASP A 708 35.52 -13.79 -31.67
CA ASP A 708 35.77 -15.22 -31.67
C ASP A 708 34.48 -16.06 -31.79
N GLY A 709 33.31 -15.41 -31.91
CA GLY A 709 32.01 -16.07 -32.10
C GLY A 709 31.47 -16.78 -30.85
N LEU A 710 32.07 -16.54 -29.69
CA LEU A 710 31.62 -17.08 -28.40
C LEU A 710 30.47 -16.20 -27.89
N GLY A 711 29.26 -16.73 -27.85
CA GLY A 711 28.08 -16.03 -27.34
C GLY A 711 28.23 -15.63 -25.87
N GLU A 712 27.55 -14.57 -25.44
CA GLU A 712 27.55 -14.09 -24.05
C GLU A 712 27.02 -15.14 -23.04
N ASP A 713 26.43 -16.25 -23.52
CA ASP A 713 25.71 -17.25 -22.74
C ASP A 713 26.53 -18.50 -22.33
N GLU A 714 27.74 -18.73 -22.84
CA GLU A 714 28.47 -19.97 -22.52
C GLU A 714 28.91 -20.07 -21.05
N GLU A 715 29.21 -18.94 -20.39
CA GLU A 715 29.55 -18.91 -18.94
C GLU A 715 28.30 -18.94 -18.04
N ALA A 716 27.10 -18.71 -18.60
CA ALA A 716 25.81 -18.74 -17.89
C ALA A 716 25.06 -20.09 -17.99
N SER A 717 25.52 -20.98 -18.89
CA SER A 717 24.84 -22.25 -19.20
C SER A 717 25.14 -23.42 -18.24
N GLY A 718 26.06 -23.25 -17.30
CA GLY A 718 26.25 -24.20 -16.20
C GLY A 718 25.07 -24.11 -15.23
N GLU A 719 24.03 -24.91 -15.45
CA GLU A 719 22.88 -25.07 -14.56
C GLU A 719 23.39 -25.49 -13.17
N TYR A 720 23.64 -24.52 -12.28
CA TYR A 720 23.96 -24.80 -10.89
C TYR A 720 22.68 -25.24 -10.17
N ARG A 721 22.45 -26.55 -10.14
CA ARG A 721 21.54 -27.19 -9.19
C ARG A 721 22.35 -27.67 -7.98
N PRO A 722 22.27 -27.02 -6.81
CA PRO A 722 22.57 -27.72 -5.58
C PRO A 722 21.37 -28.62 -5.26
N ASP A 723 21.62 -29.92 -5.10
CA ASP A 723 20.63 -30.90 -4.70
C ASP A 723 19.82 -30.38 -3.51
N CYS A 724 18.50 -30.37 -3.70
CA CYS A 724 17.52 -29.99 -2.70
C CYS A 724 17.09 -31.26 -1.95
N PRO A 725 17.43 -31.43 -0.66
CA PRO A 725 16.65 -32.29 0.20
C PRO A 725 15.60 -31.43 0.89
N LEU A 726 14.35 -31.64 0.46
CA LEU A 726 13.06 -31.49 1.15
C LEU A 726 12.06 -30.58 0.44
N GLN A 727 11.14 -31.29 -0.22
CA GLN A 727 9.73 -30.91 -0.39
C GLN A 727 9.06 -30.69 0.96
#